data_AF-A0A093CUW5-F1
#
_entry.id   AF-A0A093CUW5-F1
#
_cell.length_a   1.000
_cell.length_b   1.000
_cell.length_c   1.000
_cell.angle_alpha   90.00
_cell.angle_beta   90.00
_cell.angle_gamma   90.00
#
_symmetry.space_group_name_H-M   'P 1'
#
loop_
_entity.id
_entity.type
_entity.pdbx_description
1 polymer ?
#
loop_
_entity_poly.entity_id
_entity_poly.type
_entity_poly.pdbx_seq_one_letter_code
_entity_poly.pdbx_strand_id
1 'polypeptide(L)'
;VLFVDPVQEDACDYVKMAELFYHHYVPVRMGFVFILSTKEEIDGNEDAGIALWRTFNYITEESDTSQAFTSITNMCHEVKDGSILTVNHVKDVLRSEYPHADVQSILGVHSEYDEGRKAGATFYKKTGLGPLPQALFNGVPISKEEMGAAELEAVFIQKIVDATGFFQRAVSMGLLNDHINAVDFLMDQHDVVSRINPTVLGAERRYIHFGFTSVPFDVEDFSTFSFLDSQDKSAVISDNMKYLTKTDEGALYAVTIWIIADFDKPAGRRLLSNALKHLKTSSHTRVGILNNPSSKIKEDNTAIARGILTAFLTHSNSNLKSFLSKLTKEETAKSLAAGTKIVKFLIPGMDDDTFEKKYNTLGLDIIKTHQMFCQEVLKLLPGQMAVMSNGRVLGPLDEFYAEDFNLLEKITYSTSAEKIKAIVKEMGNSSKNGSDLIMKIDALLSSSPKTEVRQAAELLKEQHSVVKVDPQQNESFYDVIAIVDPLTREAQKMAHILIVLKDIINVKLRLFLNCRSKLSEVPLKSFYRFVLEPEITYGINKHLPSEPVAKFLELPESPLLTLNMITPESWLVEAVNSSCDLDNIHLQDIKGTVTAEYELEYILLEGHCFDVTTGQPPRGLQFTLGTKNNPVMVDTIVMANLGYFQLKANPGAWTLRLRKGRSEEIYQIFSHEGTDSVADLTDVIVVLNNFRSKIIKVQVQKKSAKMNEDLLTDGTTGKKGNRESVTRFSEEIPTEEKEKKSDILNIFSVASGHLYERFLRIMMLSVLRHTKTPVKFWFLKNYLSPTFKDIIPHMAKKYGFEYELVQYKWPRWLYQQTEKQRIIWGYKILFLDVLFPLAVDKIIFVDADQIVRSDLKELRDLDLNGAPYGYTPFCDSRKEMDGYRFWKSGYWASHLGKRKYHISALYVVDLKKFRKIAAGDRLRGQYQALSQDPNSLSNLDQDLPNNMIHQVAIKSLPQEWLWCETWCDDESKKKAKTIDLCNNPKTKEPKLKAAARIVPEWVDYDSEIRKLIQQIEKDKKN
;
A
#
# COMPACT_ATOMS: atom_id res chain seq x y z
N VAL A 1 3.95 -21.15 -23.20
CA VAL A 1 3.89 -22.60 -22.91
C VAL A 1 3.04 -22.81 -21.68
N LEU A 2 2.04 -23.69 -21.75
CA LEU A 2 1.12 -24.03 -20.67
C LEU A 2 1.47 -25.41 -20.14
N PHE A 3 1.66 -25.52 -18.82
CA PHE A 3 1.85 -26.77 -18.10
C PHE A 3 0.56 -27.08 -17.36
N VAL A 4 -0.10 -28.15 -17.77
CA VAL A 4 -1.44 -28.50 -17.30
C VAL A 4 -1.54 -29.99 -17.06
N ASP A 5 -2.27 -30.36 -16.01
CA ASP A 5 -2.79 -31.72 -15.85
C ASP A 5 -4.18 -31.74 -16.51
N PRO A 6 -4.42 -32.56 -17.55
CA PRO A 6 -5.70 -32.61 -18.27
C PRO A 6 -6.92 -32.91 -17.40
N VAL A 7 -6.72 -33.47 -16.20
CA VAL A 7 -7.79 -33.87 -15.29
C VAL A 7 -8.11 -32.78 -14.25
N GLN A 8 -7.44 -31.62 -14.31
CA GLN A 8 -7.79 -30.44 -13.51
C GLN A 8 -8.98 -29.68 -14.10
N GLU A 9 -9.77 -29.05 -13.24
CA GLU A 9 -11.00 -28.30 -13.59
C GLU A 9 -10.73 -27.22 -14.65
N ASP A 10 -9.65 -26.44 -14.47
CA ASP A 10 -9.31 -25.32 -15.34
C ASP A 10 -8.64 -25.73 -16.68
N ALA A 11 -8.30 -27.01 -16.87
CA ALA A 11 -7.49 -27.46 -18.00
C ALA A 11 -8.20 -27.26 -19.34
N CYS A 12 -9.51 -27.55 -19.39
CA CYS A 12 -10.33 -27.39 -20.59
C CYS A 12 -10.48 -25.90 -20.97
N ASP A 13 -10.55 -25.01 -19.98
CA ASP A 13 -10.68 -23.57 -20.22
C ASP A 13 -9.41 -23.00 -20.87
N TYR A 14 -8.23 -23.48 -20.49
CA TYR A 14 -6.98 -23.10 -21.14
C TYR A 14 -6.87 -23.58 -22.60
N VAL A 15 -7.45 -24.74 -22.92
CA VAL A 15 -7.52 -25.24 -24.31
C VAL A 15 -8.49 -24.39 -25.14
N LYS A 16 -9.69 -24.10 -24.61
CA LYS A 16 -10.67 -23.21 -25.26
C LYS A 16 -10.09 -21.80 -25.51
N MET A 17 -9.33 -21.27 -24.57
CA MET A 17 -8.63 -20.00 -24.75
C MET A 17 -7.57 -20.08 -25.86
N ALA A 18 -6.77 -21.14 -25.91
CA ALA A 18 -5.80 -21.33 -26.99
C ALA A 18 -6.46 -21.49 -28.37
N GLU A 19 -7.65 -22.11 -28.44
CA GLU A 19 -8.45 -22.17 -29.65
C GLU A 19 -8.82 -20.77 -30.16
N LEU A 20 -9.25 -19.85 -29.28
CA LEU A 20 -9.57 -18.48 -29.65
C LEU A 20 -8.37 -17.76 -30.27
N PHE A 21 -7.20 -17.84 -29.62
CA PHE A 21 -5.97 -17.23 -30.12
C PHE A 21 -5.53 -17.83 -31.47
N TYR A 22 -5.71 -19.14 -31.65
CA TYR A 22 -5.40 -19.83 -32.91
C TYR A 22 -6.32 -19.37 -34.06
N HIS A 23 -7.64 -19.33 -33.83
CA HIS A 23 -8.63 -18.90 -34.82
C HIS A 23 -8.51 -17.42 -35.20
N HIS A 24 -8.11 -16.57 -34.25
CA HIS A 24 -7.91 -15.14 -34.49
C HIS A 24 -6.53 -14.79 -35.09
N TYR A 25 -5.70 -15.78 -35.45
CA TYR A 25 -4.36 -15.58 -36.03
C TYR A 25 -3.48 -14.62 -35.22
N VAL A 26 -3.58 -14.70 -33.89
CA VAL A 26 -2.75 -13.88 -33.02
C VAL A 26 -1.28 -14.31 -33.18
N PRO A 27 -0.32 -13.38 -33.34
CA PRO A 27 1.07 -13.70 -33.66
C PRO A 27 1.86 -14.23 -32.44
N VAL A 28 1.39 -15.33 -31.87
CA VAL A 28 1.96 -16.00 -30.69
C VAL A 28 2.06 -17.50 -30.96
N ARG A 29 3.19 -18.10 -30.56
CA ARG A 29 3.35 -19.55 -30.56
C ARG A 29 2.92 -20.11 -29.20
N MET A 30 1.78 -20.81 -29.19
CA MET A 30 1.31 -21.54 -28.01
C MET A 30 1.82 -22.98 -28.03
N GLY A 31 2.01 -23.54 -26.85
CA GLY A 31 2.45 -24.92 -26.69
C GLY A 31 1.99 -25.45 -25.35
N PHE A 32 1.55 -26.71 -25.35
CA PHE A 32 1.05 -27.42 -24.17
C PHE A 32 2.06 -28.49 -23.75
N VAL A 33 2.25 -28.63 -22.45
CA VAL A 33 3.00 -29.72 -21.83
C VAL A 33 2.08 -30.38 -20.82
N PHE A 34 1.56 -31.56 -21.18
CA PHE A 34 0.69 -32.33 -20.31
C PHE A 34 1.52 -33.02 -19.22
N ILE A 35 1.12 -32.84 -17.96
CA ILE A 35 1.78 -33.44 -16.80
C ILE A 35 1.00 -34.68 -16.38
N LEU A 36 1.50 -35.84 -16.79
CA LEU A 36 0.84 -37.12 -16.64
C LEU A 36 1.60 -38.02 -15.64
N SER A 37 0.92 -39.05 -15.14
CA SER A 37 1.53 -40.05 -14.26
C SER A 37 2.67 -40.80 -14.97
N THR A 38 3.77 -41.02 -14.25
CA THR A 38 4.97 -41.71 -14.75
C THR A 38 4.97 -43.22 -14.50
N LYS A 39 3.90 -43.77 -13.89
CA LYS A 39 3.77 -45.21 -13.61
C LYS A 39 3.41 -45.98 -14.89
N GLU A 40 4.15 -47.05 -15.18
CA GLU A 40 3.99 -47.83 -16.42
C GLU A 40 2.68 -48.63 -16.45
N GLU A 41 2.17 -49.04 -15.29
CA GLU A 41 1.05 -49.99 -15.15
C GLU A 41 -0.36 -49.36 -15.26
N ILE A 42 -0.48 -48.06 -15.56
CA ILE A 42 -1.80 -47.39 -15.60
C ILE A 42 -2.44 -47.52 -16.98
N ASP A 43 -3.70 -47.99 -17.02
CA ASP A 43 -4.53 -48.12 -18.21
C ASP A 43 -5.18 -46.76 -18.59
N GLY A 44 -5.17 -46.41 -19.88
CA GLY A 44 -5.87 -45.22 -20.39
C GLY A 44 -7.40 -45.35 -20.29
N ASN A 45 -7.92 -46.53 -20.01
CA ASN A 45 -9.33 -46.72 -19.67
C ASN A 45 -9.69 -46.24 -18.26
N GLU A 46 -8.71 -46.01 -17.38
CA GLU A 46 -8.89 -45.57 -16.00
C GLU A 46 -8.46 -44.11 -15.77
N ASP A 47 -7.51 -43.61 -16.56
CA ASP A 47 -6.96 -42.25 -16.44
C ASP A 47 -7.24 -41.42 -17.70
N ALA A 48 -8.05 -40.36 -17.55
CA ALA A 48 -8.47 -39.50 -18.66
C ALA A 48 -7.31 -38.70 -19.29
N GLY A 49 -6.27 -38.36 -18.52
CA GLY A 49 -5.10 -37.66 -19.03
C GLY A 49 -4.23 -38.56 -19.92
N ILE A 50 -4.05 -39.82 -19.52
CA ILE A 50 -3.38 -40.83 -20.35
C ILE A 50 -4.21 -41.14 -21.60
N ALA A 51 -5.54 -41.23 -21.47
CA ALA A 51 -6.44 -41.43 -22.60
C ALA A 51 -6.30 -40.33 -23.65
N LEU A 52 -6.28 -39.06 -23.19
CA LEU A 52 -6.11 -37.89 -24.05
C LEU A 52 -4.75 -37.92 -24.76
N TRP A 53 -3.66 -38.24 -24.05
CA TRP A 53 -2.32 -38.29 -24.64
C TRP A 53 -2.18 -39.36 -25.73
N ARG A 54 -2.66 -40.58 -25.46
CA ARG A 54 -2.62 -41.68 -26.45
C ARG A 54 -3.49 -41.37 -27.66
N THR A 55 -4.66 -40.77 -27.43
CA THR A 55 -5.55 -40.33 -28.52
C THR A 55 -4.90 -39.22 -29.35
N PHE A 56 -4.22 -38.26 -28.71
CA PHE A 56 -3.48 -37.21 -29.40
C PHE A 56 -2.38 -37.76 -30.30
N ASN A 57 -1.58 -38.72 -29.81
CA ASN A 57 -0.54 -39.37 -30.59
C ASN A 57 -1.12 -40.17 -31.76
N TYR A 58 -2.18 -40.95 -31.54
CA TYR A 58 -2.89 -41.67 -32.59
C TYR A 58 -3.35 -40.75 -33.73
N ILE A 59 -4.06 -39.66 -33.38
CA ILE A 59 -4.56 -38.71 -34.38
C ILE A 59 -3.42 -37.99 -35.09
N THR A 60 -2.33 -37.69 -34.38
CA THR A 60 -1.15 -37.06 -34.98
C THR A 60 -0.46 -37.96 -36.00
N GLU A 61 -0.41 -39.28 -35.76
CA GLU A 61 0.14 -40.26 -36.70
C GLU A 61 -0.78 -40.52 -37.91
N GLU A 62 -2.09 -40.58 -37.70
CA GLU A 62 -3.07 -40.80 -38.77
C GLU A 62 -3.30 -39.55 -39.63
N SER A 63 -3.14 -38.36 -39.06
CA SER A 63 -3.48 -37.09 -39.71
C SER A 63 -2.37 -36.06 -39.50
N ASP A 64 -2.59 -35.08 -38.62
CA ASP A 64 -1.58 -34.08 -38.26
C ASP A 64 -1.87 -33.50 -36.87
N THR A 65 -0.92 -32.68 -36.38
CA THR A 65 -1.03 -32.04 -35.06
C THR A 65 -2.19 -31.02 -34.99
N SER A 66 -2.63 -30.45 -36.12
CA SER A 66 -3.70 -29.45 -36.16
C SER A 66 -5.06 -30.10 -35.97
N GLN A 67 -5.29 -31.25 -36.60
CA GLN A 67 -6.47 -32.07 -36.38
C GLN A 67 -6.48 -32.63 -34.95
N ALA A 68 -5.34 -33.13 -34.46
CA ALA A 68 -5.24 -33.61 -33.08
C ALA A 68 -5.59 -32.53 -32.05
N PHE A 69 -5.17 -31.27 -32.27
CA PHE A 69 -5.57 -30.14 -31.43
C PHE A 69 -7.06 -29.80 -31.54
N THR A 70 -7.64 -29.89 -32.74
CA THR A 70 -9.08 -29.67 -32.97
C THR A 70 -9.91 -30.72 -32.22
N SER A 71 -9.52 -32.00 -32.29
CA SER A 71 -10.17 -33.09 -31.56
C SER A 71 -10.07 -32.92 -30.04
N ILE A 72 -8.92 -32.48 -29.51
CA ILE A 72 -8.79 -32.15 -28.06
C ILE A 72 -9.74 -31.01 -27.69
N THR A 73 -9.86 -29.99 -28.54
CA THR A 73 -10.77 -28.87 -28.29
C THR A 73 -12.23 -29.32 -28.28
N ASN A 74 -12.63 -30.21 -29.20
CA ASN A 74 -13.95 -30.83 -29.20
C ASN A 74 -14.20 -31.63 -27.90
N MET A 75 -13.23 -32.41 -27.43
CA MET A 75 -13.31 -33.09 -26.13
C MET A 75 -13.51 -32.11 -24.97
N CYS A 76 -12.85 -30.94 -25.01
CA CYS A 76 -12.98 -29.90 -23.98
C CYS A 76 -14.32 -29.14 -24.06
N HIS A 77 -14.94 -29.05 -25.24
CA HIS A 77 -16.28 -28.45 -25.42
C HIS A 77 -17.41 -29.36 -24.92
N GLU A 78 -17.21 -30.68 -24.91
CA GLU A 78 -18.17 -31.62 -24.30
C GLU A 78 -18.16 -31.59 -22.76
N VAL A 79 -17.09 -31.05 -22.15
CA VAL A 79 -16.96 -30.86 -20.71
C VAL A 79 -17.79 -29.65 -20.27
N LYS A 80 -18.70 -29.86 -19.32
CA LYS A 80 -19.50 -28.76 -18.72
C LYS A 80 -18.59 -27.85 -17.89
N ASP A 81 -18.90 -26.56 -17.86
CA ASP A 81 -18.15 -25.58 -17.06
C ASP A 81 -18.06 -26.02 -15.59
N GLY A 82 -16.85 -26.03 -15.04
CA GLY A 82 -16.56 -26.51 -13.67
C GLY A 82 -16.54 -28.03 -13.49
N SER A 83 -16.44 -28.80 -14.56
CA SER A 83 -16.27 -30.26 -14.51
C SER A 83 -14.94 -30.72 -15.12
N ILE A 84 -14.46 -31.89 -14.73
CA ILE A 84 -13.18 -32.44 -15.19
C ILE A 84 -13.36 -33.30 -16.45
N LEU A 85 -12.29 -33.40 -17.25
CA LEU A 85 -12.25 -34.33 -18.37
C LEU A 85 -12.37 -35.78 -17.89
N THR A 86 -13.21 -36.57 -18.55
CA THR A 86 -13.40 -38.00 -18.25
C THR A 86 -13.01 -38.86 -19.45
N VAL A 87 -12.69 -40.13 -19.18
CA VAL A 87 -12.37 -41.12 -20.23
C VAL A 87 -13.54 -41.28 -21.22
N ASN A 88 -14.79 -41.10 -20.77
CA ASN A 88 -15.95 -41.20 -21.64
C ASN A 88 -15.97 -40.10 -22.71
N HIS A 89 -15.65 -38.84 -22.34
CA HIS A 89 -15.56 -37.75 -23.31
C HIS A 89 -14.50 -38.06 -24.40
N VAL A 90 -13.34 -38.60 -24.00
CA VAL A 90 -12.29 -39.01 -24.95
C VAL A 90 -12.78 -40.14 -25.88
N LYS A 91 -13.48 -41.15 -25.33
CA LYS A 91 -14.03 -42.27 -26.11
C LYS A 91 -15.13 -41.85 -27.06
N ASP A 92 -16.00 -40.94 -26.65
CA ASP A 92 -17.14 -40.48 -27.43
C ASP A 92 -16.66 -39.68 -28.65
N VAL A 93 -15.71 -38.75 -28.46
CA VAL A 93 -15.07 -38.01 -29.56
C VAL A 93 -14.30 -38.96 -30.48
N LEU A 94 -13.50 -39.89 -29.93
CA LEU A 94 -12.74 -40.84 -30.73
C LEU A 94 -13.64 -41.73 -31.60
N ARG A 95 -14.78 -42.19 -31.08
CA ARG A 95 -15.77 -42.99 -31.84
C ARG A 95 -16.53 -42.16 -32.88
N SER A 96 -16.78 -40.89 -32.59
CA SER A 96 -17.48 -39.97 -33.50
C SER A 96 -16.61 -39.57 -34.68
N GLU A 97 -15.37 -39.15 -34.42
CA GLU A 97 -14.45 -38.64 -35.44
C GLU A 97 -13.69 -39.77 -36.17
N TYR A 98 -13.40 -40.88 -35.49
CA TYR A 98 -12.66 -42.02 -36.03
C TYR A 98 -13.40 -43.35 -35.80
N PRO A 99 -14.52 -43.61 -36.52
CA PRO A 99 -15.35 -44.80 -36.30
C PRO A 99 -14.64 -46.14 -36.58
N HIS A 100 -13.54 -46.11 -37.33
CA HIS A 100 -12.74 -47.28 -37.71
C HIS A 100 -11.61 -47.60 -36.71
N ALA A 101 -11.37 -46.73 -35.73
CA ALA A 101 -10.30 -46.89 -34.75
C ALA A 101 -10.66 -47.94 -33.69
N ASP A 102 -9.73 -48.86 -33.40
CA ASP A 102 -9.87 -49.78 -32.26
C ASP A 102 -9.52 -49.04 -30.96
N VAL A 103 -10.55 -48.55 -30.27
CA VAL A 103 -10.41 -47.82 -29.01
C VAL A 103 -9.64 -48.62 -27.95
N GLN A 104 -9.73 -49.95 -27.96
CA GLN A 104 -9.07 -50.78 -26.95
C GLN A 104 -7.56 -50.93 -27.21
N SER A 105 -7.14 -50.97 -28.48
CA SER A 105 -5.72 -50.99 -28.84
C SER A 105 -5.05 -49.64 -28.57
N ILE A 106 -5.78 -48.52 -28.77
CA ILE A 106 -5.27 -47.17 -28.53
C ILE A 106 -5.15 -46.86 -27.03
N LEU A 107 -6.14 -47.23 -26.22
CA LEU A 107 -6.18 -46.85 -24.80
C LEU A 107 -5.55 -47.88 -23.86
N GLY A 108 -5.31 -49.12 -24.30
CA GLY A 108 -4.83 -50.21 -23.44
C GLY A 108 -3.42 -50.00 -22.87
N VAL A 109 -3.06 -50.76 -21.82
CA VAL A 109 -1.78 -50.64 -21.07
C VAL A 109 -0.54 -50.74 -21.96
N HIS A 110 -0.58 -51.55 -23.03
CA HIS A 110 0.53 -51.76 -23.97
C HIS A 110 0.34 -51.03 -25.31
N SER A 111 -0.39 -49.91 -25.30
CA SER A 111 -0.59 -49.08 -26.49
C SER A 111 0.73 -48.61 -27.08
N GLU A 112 0.89 -48.71 -28.40
CA GLU A 112 2.04 -48.20 -29.13
C GLU A 112 2.11 -46.65 -29.08
N TYR A 113 1.00 -45.99 -28.77
CA TYR A 113 0.86 -44.52 -28.71
C TYR A 113 1.22 -43.90 -27.35
N ASP A 114 1.89 -44.64 -26.46
CA ASP A 114 2.30 -44.17 -25.12
C ASP A 114 3.66 -43.45 -25.10
N GLU A 115 4.29 -43.25 -26.27
CA GLU A 115 5.59 -42.60 -26.38
C GLU A 115 5.57 -41.17 -25.78
N GLY A 116 6.66 -40.78 -25.12
CA GLY A 116 6.83 -39.42 -24.60
C GLY A 116 6.04 -39.08 -23.33
N ARG A 117 5.16 -39.96 -22.84
CA ARG A 117 4.32 -39.73 -21.63
C ARG A 117 5.12 -39.26 -20.41
N LYS A 118 6.27 -39.88 -20.15
CA LYS A 118 7.13 -39.55 -18.98
C LYS A 118 7.94 -38.26 -19.17
N ALA A 119 8.09 -37.77 -20.40
CA ALA A 119 8.95 -36.64 -20.71
C ALA A 119 8.40 -35.34 -20.12
N GLY A 120 7.09 -35.10 -20.21
CA GLY A 120 6.44 -33.90 -19.68
C GLY A 120 6.63 -33.73 -18.17
N ALA A 121 6.27 -34.76 -17.40
CA ALA A 121 6.44 -34.75 -15.94
C ALA A 121 7.91 -34.64 -15.49
N THR A 122 8.83 -35.31 -16.21
CA THR A 122 10.27 -35.23 -15.93
C THR A 122 10.83 -33.84 -16.22
N PHE A 123 10.40 -33.23 -17.32
CA PHE A 123 10.78 -31.87 -17.70
C PHE A 123 10.25 -30.86 -16.66
N TYR A 124 8.96 -30.93 -16.31
CA TYR A 124 8.36 -30.02 -15.33
C TYR A 124 9.00 -30.13 -13.94
N LYS A 125 9.36 -31.34 -13.50
CA LYS A 125 10.10 -31.52 -12.25
C LYS A 125 11.48 -30.86 -12.29
N LYS A 126 12.15 -30.83 -13.45
CA LYS A 126 13.44 -30.17 -13.62
C LYS A 126 13.32 -28.65 -13.60
N THR A 127 12.26 -28.07 -14.18
CA THR A 127 12.09 -26.62 -14.25
C THR A 127 11.80 -25.97 -12.89
N GLY A 128 11.19 -26.68 -11.94
CA GLY A 128 10.96 -26.17 -10.58
C GLY A 128 9.85 -25.11 -10.47
N LEU A 129 8.96 -25.06 -11.45
CA LEU A 129 7.92 -24.04 -11.61
C LEU A 129 6.83 -24.03 -10.51
N GLY A 130 6.80 -25.02 -9.62
CA GLY A 130 5.85 -25.10 -8.52
C GLY A 130 4.60 -25.93 -8.84
N PRO A 131 3.49 -25.72 -8.12
CA PRO A 131 2.25 -26.47 -8.32
C PRO A 131 1.58 -26.12 -9.66
N LEU A 132 0.80 -27.06 -10.20
CA LEU A 132 -0.01 -26.85 -11.40
C LEU A 132 -1.38 -26.22 -11.05
N PRO A 133 -2.02 -25.50 -11.98
CA PRO A 133 -1.57 -25.20 -13.35
C PRO A 133 -0.55 -24.06 -13.40
N GLN A 134 0.27 -24.03 -14.46
CA GLN A 134 1.32 -23.01 -14.60
C GLN A 134 1.58 -22.64 -16.06
N ALA A 135 1.79 -21.35 -16.34
CA ALA A 135 2.15 -20.86 -17.66
C ALA A 135 3.51 -20.14 -17.66
N LEU A 136 4.22 -20.24 -18.80
CA LEU A 136 5.40 -19.44 -19.12
C LEU A 136 5.14 -18.60 -20.38
N PHE A 137 5.31 -17.29 -20.29
CA PHE A 137 5.32 -16.37 -21.43
C PHE A 137 6.75 -15.88 -21.66
N ASN A 138 7.35 -16.24 -22.81
CA ASN A 138 8.76 -15.94 -23.13
C ASN A 138 9.75 -16.27 -22.00
N GLY A 139 9.49 -17.36 -21.26
CA GLY A 139 10.32 -17.82 -20.13
C GLY A 139 9.95 -17.24 -18.76
N VAL A 140 9.02 -16.29 -18.70
CA VAL A 140 8.55 -15.67 -17.44
C VAL A 140 7.31 -16.41 -16.91
N PRO A 141 7.31 -16.89 -15.65
CA PRO A 141 6.14 -17.54 -15.06
C PRO A 141 5.02 -16.53 -14.78
N ILE A 142 3.79 -16.94 -15.10
CA ILE A 142 2.56 -16.22 -14.74
C ILE A 142 2.18 -16.58 -13.30
N SER A 143 1.81 -15.60 -12.47
CA SER A 143 1.46 -15.86 -11.07
C SER A 143 0.16 -16.63 -10.95
N LYS A 144 -0.04 -17.36 -9.83
CA LYS A 144 -1.26 -18.16 -9.62
C LYS A 144 -2.52 -17.30 -9.60
N GLU A 145 -2.44 -16.07 -9.11
CA GLU A 145 -3.54 -15.10 -9.11
C GLU A 145 -3.97 -14.74 -10.54
N GLU A 146 -2.99 -14.55 -11.43
CA GLU A 146 -3.20 -14.23 -12.86
C GLU A 146 -3.60 -15.46 -13.71
N MET A 147 -3.54 -16.68 -13.16
CA MET A 147 -3.87 -17.92 -13.87
C MET A 147 -5.38 -18.23 -13.92
N GLY A 148 -6.24 -17.39 -13.33
CA GLY A 148 -7.68 -17.55 -13.39
C GLY A 148 -8.21 -17.43 -14.84
N ALA A 149 -9.09 -18.34 -15.26
CA ALA A 149 -9.55 -18.44 -16.65
C ALA A 149 -10.13 -17.13 -17.21
N ALA A 150 -10.84 -16.35 -16.38
CA ALA A 150 -11.44 -15.06 -16.78
C ALA A 150 -10.43 -13.91 -16.92
N GLU A 151 -9.28 -13.98 -16.27
CA GLU A 151 -8.27 -12.91 -16.25
C GLU A 151 -7.11 -13.20 -17.22
N LEU A 152 -6.85 -14.48 -17.48
CA LEU A 152 -5.67 -14.94 -18.22
C LEU A 152 -5.60 -14.38 -19.66
N GLU A 153 -6.73 -14.19 -20.34
CA GLU A 153 -6.76 -13.56 -21.67
C GLU A 153 -6.22 -12.13 -21.64
N ALA A 154 -6.68 -11.32 -20.68
CA ALA A 154 -6.23 -9.94 -20.51
C ALA A 154 -4.75 -9.89 -20.11
N VAL A 155 -4.30 -10.81 -19.25
CA VAL A 155 -2.90 -10.96 -18.86
C VAL A 155 -2.03 -11.26 -20.08
N PHE A 156 -2.41 -12.22 -20.94
CA PHE A 156 -1.65 -12.53 -22.16
C PHE A 156 -1.56 -11.35 -23.11
N ILE A 157 -2.67 -10.63 -23.34
CA ILE A 157 -2.66 -9.43 -24.19
C ILE A 157 -1.70 -8.38 -23.63
N GLN A 158 -1.73 -8.13 -22.31
CA GLN A 158 -0.81 -7.20 -21.67
C GLN A 158 0.65 -7.65 -21.84
N LYS A 159 0.96 -8.92 -21.60
CA LYS A 159 2.34 -9.46 -21.76
C LYS A 159 2.84 -9.37 -23.21
N ILE A 160 1.96 -9.53 -24.21
CA ILE A 160 2.31 -9.33 -25.63
C ILE A 160 2.70 -7.88 -25.89
N VAL A 161 1.93 -6.92 -25.36
CA VAL A 161 2.24 -5.48 -25.49
C VAL A 161 3.57 -5.15 -24.83
N ASP A 162 3.80 -5.65 -23.61
CA ASP A 162 5.05 -5.43 -22.86
C ASP A 162 6.27 -6.01 -23.60
N ALA A 163 6.16 -7.23 -24.12
CA ALA A 163 7.24 -7.89 -24.85
C ALA A 163 7.54 -7.22 -26.21
N THR A 164 6.54 -6.64 -26.85
CA THR A 164 6.72 -5.93 -28.13
C THR A 164 7.69 -4.75 -27.96
N GLY A 165 7.57 -3.99 -26.89
CA GLY A 165 8.47 -2.87 -26.59
C GLY A 165 9.93 -3.31 -26.38
N PHE A 166 10.13 -4.51 -25.79
CA PHE A 166 11.46 -5.09 -25.61
C PHE A 166 12.11 -5.43 -26.96
N PHE A 167 11.41 -6.15 -27.84
CA PHE A 167 11.96 -6.51 -29.16
C PHE A 167 12.20 -5.30 -30.05
N GLN A 168 11.28 -4.33 -30.08
CA GLN A 168 11.47 -3.09 -30.85
C GLN A 168 12.74 -2.34 -30.44
N ARG A 169 13.04 -2.30 -29.14
CA ARG A 169 14.27 -1.69 -28.63
C ARG A 169 15.51 -2.47 -29.06
N ALA A 170 15.47 -3.81 -28.99
CA ALA A 170 16.57 -4.67 -29.42
C ALA A 170 16.90 -4.48 -30.91
N VAL A 171 15.88 -4.41 -31.77
CA VAL A 171 16.04 -4.12 -33.20
C VAL A 171 16.62 -2.71 -33.41
N SER A 172 16.08 -1.71 -32.71
CA SER A 172 16.54 -0.31 -32.82
C SER A 172 18.01 -0.14 -32.38
N MET A 173 18.47 -0.96 -31.43
CA MET A 173 19.86 -0.99 -30.97
C MET A 173 20.78 -1.88 -31.83
N GLY A 174 20.23 -2.55 -32.85
CA GLY A 174 20.98 -3.48 -33.70
C GLY A 174 21.36 -4.81 -33.03
N LEU A 175 20.77 -5.12 -31.86
CA LEU A 175 21.01 -6.37 -31.13
C LEU A 175 20.26 -7.56 -31.73
N LEU A 176 19.12 -7.30 -32.38
CA LEU A 176 18.34 -8.28 -33.12
C LEU A 176 18.28 -7.86 -34.60
N ASN A 177 18.60 -8.78 -35.50
CA ASN A 177 18.62 -8.57 -36.95
C ASN A 177 18.11 -9.82 -37.69
N ASP A 178 17.99 -9.75 -39.01
CA ASP A 178 17.41 -10.80 -39.85
C ASP A 178 18.16 -12.15 -39.79
N HIS A 179 19.38 -12.19 -39.25
CA HIS A 179 20.18 -13.42 -39.12
C HIS A 179 20.03 -14.10 -37.75
N ILE A 180 19.34 -13.47 -36.80
CA ILE A 180 19.20 -13.97 -35.42
C ILE A 180 17.75 -14.40 -35.20
N ASN A 181 17.54 -15.67 -34.83
CA ASN A 181 16.22 -16.13 -34.42
C ASN A 181 15.80 -15.46 -33.10
N ALA A 182 14.60 -14.89 -33.05
CA ALA A 182 14.11 -14.18 -31.87
C ALA A 182 14.00 -15.08 -30.61
N VAL A 183 13.77 -16.38 -30.79
CA VAL A 183 13.72 -17.35 -29.67
C VAL A 183 15.12 -17.60 -29.14
N ASP A 184 16.11 -17.78 -30.02
CA ASP A 184 17.51 -17.97 -29.60
C ASP A 184 18.03 -16.70 -28.91
N PHE A 185 17.67 -15.53 -29.43
CA PHE A 185 17.95 -14.25 -28.77
C PHE A 185 17.37 -14.16 -27.36
N LEU A 186 16.14 -14.64 -27.14
CA LEU A 186 15.56 -14.71 -25.80
C LEU A 186 16.31 -15.69 -24.90
N MET A 187 16.71 -16.86 -25.42
CA MET A 187 17.43 -17.88 -24.66
C MET A 187 18.85 -17.47 -24.28
N ASP A 188 19.48 -16.62 -25.10
CA ASP A 188 20.81 -16.06 -24.85
C ASP A 188 20.80 -14.90 -23.84
N GLN A 189 19.61 -14.46 -23.38
CA GLN A 189 19.54 -13.41 -22.37
C GLN A 189 20.18 -13.88 -21.05
N HIS A 190 20.90 -12.95 -20.42
CA HIS A 190 21.61 -13.19 -19.17
C HIS A 190 20.69 -13.59 -18.03
N ASP A 191 19.38 -13.37 -18.07
CA ASP A 191 18.45 -13.74 -16.99
C ASP A 191 17.80 -15.12 -17.18
N VAL A 192 18.07 -15.81 -18.28
CA VAL A 192 17.55 -17.16 -18.51
C VAL A 192 18.24 -18.18 -17.61
N VAL A 193 17.45 -19.04 -16.99
CA VAL A 193 17.89 -20.02 -15.99
C VAL A 193 17.28 -21.39 -16.29
N SER A 194 18.03 -22.45 -15.99
CA SER A 194 17.62 -23.83 -16.25
C SER A 194 16.56 -24.35 -15.26
N ARG A 195 16.49 -23.75 -14.07
CA ARG A 195 15.56 -24.10 -13.00
C ARG A 195 15.16 -22.83 -12.25
N ILE A 196 13.88 -22.73 -11.96
CA ILE A 196 13.28 -21.70 -11.12
C ILE A 196 13.11 -22.28 -9.72
N ASN A 197 13.50 -21.50 -8.72
CA ASN A 197 13.30 -21.86 -7.32
C ASN A 197 12.66 -20.67 -6.59
N PRO A 198 11.37 -20.77 -6.22
CA PRO A 198 10.66 -19.70 -5.52
C PRO A 198 11.35 -19.25 -4.23
N THR A 199 12.05 -20.15 -3.54
CA THR A 199 12.82 -19.82 -2.32
C THR A 199 13.97 -18.85 -2.63
N VAL A 200 14.65 -19.03 -3.77
CA VAL A 200 15.74 -18.16 -4.20
C VAL A 200 15.22 -16.84 -4.78
N LEU A 201 14.12 -16.90 -5.54
CA LEU A 201 13.50 -15.73 -6.18
C LEU A 201 12.57 -14.93 -5.25
N GLY A 202 12.28 -15.46 -4.06
CA GLY A 202 11.32 -14.89 -3.12
C GLY A 202 11.60 -13.43 -2.74
N ALA A 203 10.50 -12.69 -2.52
CA ALA A 203 10.53 -11.28 -2.13
C ALA A 203 11.02 -11.08 -0.69
N GLU A 204 10.71 -12.01 0.21
CA GLU A 204 11.24 -11.99 1.58
C GLU A 204 12.73 -12.36 1.57
N ARG A 205 13.56 -11.40 1.97
CA ARG A 205 15.01 -11.57 2.03
C ARG A 205 15.50 -11.25 3.43
N ARG A 206 15.97 -12.28 4.12
CA ARG A 206 16.56 -12.14 5.44
C ARG A 206 18.08 -12.09 5.32
N TYR A 207 18.69 -11.05 5.86
CA TYR A 207 20.14 -10.87 5.85
C TYR A 207 20.72 -10.92 7.26
N ILE A 208 21.96 -11.41 7.37
CA ILE A 208 22.76 -11.37 8.60
C ILE A 208 23.67 -10.13 8.55
N HIS A 209 23.78 -9.44 9.68
CA HIS A 209 24.73 -8.36 9.86
C HIS A 209 26.07 -8.90 10.34
N PHE A 210 27.11 -8.72 9.53
CA PHE A 210 28.49 -9.08 9.86
C PHE A 210 29.26 -7.86 10.39
N GLY A 211 28.79 -7.30 11.52
CA GLY A 211 29.44 -6.18 12.19
C GLY A 211 30.87 -6.53 12.64
N PHE A 212 31.63 -5.51 13.07
CA PHE A 212 32.91 -5.73 13.72
C PHE A 212 32.68 -6.20 15.16
N THR A 213 33.41 -7.22 15.59
CA THR A 213 33.39 -7.61 17.01
C THR A 213 34.28 -6.69 17.83
N SER A 214 33.85 -6.39 19.05
CA SER A 214 34.64 -5.66 20.04
C SER A 214 35.56 -6.57 20.87
N VAL A 215 35.48 -7.89 20.68
CA VAL A 215 36.14 -8.90 21.53
C VAL A 215 37.00 -9.85 20.69
N PRO A 216 38.31 -9.99 20.96
CA PRO A 216 39.13 -11.03 20.33
C PRO A 216 38.74 -12.41 20.88
N PHE A 217 38.44 -13.39 20.00
CA PHE A 217 37.80 -14.63 20.42
C PHE A 217 38.22 -15.88 19.61
N ASP A 218 38.20 -17.05 20.26
CA ASP A 218 38.47 -18.39 19.70
C ASP A 218 37.19 -19.25 19.71
N VAL A 219 36.80 -19.76 18.54
CA VAL A 219 35.54 -20.52 18.31
C VAL A 219 35.43 -21.80 19.12
N GLU A 220 36.54 -22.33 19.64
CA GLU A 220 36.57 -23.53 20.47
C GLU A 220 36.02 -23.30 21.90
N ASP A 221 35.85 -22.05 22.38
CA ASP A 221 35.25 -21.74 23.71
C ASP A 221 33.72 -21.52 23.67
N PHE A 222 32.95 -22.62 23.70
CA PHE A 222 31.49 -22.54 23.71
C PHE A 222 30.90 -21.71 24.88
N SER A 223 31.57 -21.71 26.03
CA SER A 223 31.03 -21.07 27.24
C SER A 223 30.93 -19.56 27.07
N THR A 224 31.97 -18.92 26.56
CA THR A 224 32.00 -17.49 26.28
C THR A 224 31.16 -17.15 25.05
N PHE A 225 31.15 -17.98 24.00
CA PHE A 225 30.30 -17.77 22.82
C PHE A 225 28.83 -17.66 23.18
N SER A 226 28.38 -18.42 24.19
CA SER A 226 26.97 -18.43 24.61
C SER A 226 26.47 -17.08 25.13
N PHE A 227 27.34 -16.26 25.73
CA PHE A 227 27.01 -14.94 26.27
C PHE A 227 27.07 -13.81 25.25
N LEU A 228 27.60 -14.06 24.05
CA LEU A 228 27.67 -13.05 22.99
C LEU A 228 26.27 -12.71 22.45
N ASP A 229 26.11 -11.47 22.00
CA ASP A 229 24.90 -11.08 21.28
C ASP A 229 24.88 -11.65 19.84
N SER A 230 23.79 -11.45 19.11
CA SER A 230 23.67 -12.01 17.75
C SER A 230 24.65 -11.41 16.74
N GLN A 231 25.11 -10.16 16.93
CA GLN A 231 26.05 -9.50 16.02
C GLN A 231 27.46 -10.03 16.24
N ASP A 232 27.90 -10.11 17.49
CA ASP A 232 29.19 -10.68 17.86
C ASP A 232 29.28 -12.16 17.49
N LYS A 233 28.20 -12.94 17.70
CA LYS A 233 28.12 -14.34 17.24
C LYS A 233 28.36 -14.46 15.72
N SER A 234 27.80 -13.54 14.92
CA SER A 234 27.97 -13.52 13.46
C SER A 234 29.39 -13.16 13.05
N ALA A 235 30.00 -12.17 13.71
CA ALA A 235 31.38 -11.76 13.47
C ALA A 235 32.35 -12.91 13.75
N VAL A 236 32.24 -13.52 14.93
CA VAL A 236 33.06 -14.65 15.38
C VAL A 236 33.03 -15.82 14.39
N ILE A 237 31.84 -16.24 13.96
CA ILE A 237 31.70 -17.33 12.98
C ILE A 237 32.33 -16.93 11.64
N SER A 238 32.10 -15.69 11.18
CA SER A 238 32.62 -15.24 9.89
C SER A 238 34.15 -15.16 9.83
N ASP A 239 34.79 -14.68 10.90
CA ASP A 239 36.23 -14.47 10.94
C ASP A 239 37.02 -15.80 11.08
N ASN A 240 36.39 -16.81 11.68
CA ASN A 240 36.96 -18.13 11.87
C ASN A 240 36.60 -19.15 10.77
N MET A 241 35.65 -18.80 9.88
CA MET A 241 35.21 -19.68 8.80
C MET A 241 36.36 -20.04 7.84
N LYS A 242 36.46 -21.33 7.52
CA LYS A 242 37.34 -21.82 6.45
C LYS A 242 36.50 -22.09 5.20
N TYR A 243 37.03 -21.71 4.06
CA TYR A 243 36.31 -21.74 2.79
C TYR A 243 36.94 -22.71 1.82
N LEU A 244 36.09 -23.47 1.15
CA LEU A 244 36.43 -24.33 0.03
C LEU A 244 36.29 -23.56 -1.29
N THR A 245 37.33 -23.56 -2.11
CA THR A 245 37.41 -22.80 -3.37
C THR A 245 37.77 -23.70 -4.55
N LYS A 246 37.48 -23.30 -5.79
CA LYS A 246 37.80 -24.10 -7.00
C LYS A 246 39.30 -24.32 -7.22
N THR A 247 40.13 -23.33 -6.99
CA THR A 247 41.60 -23.43 -7.04
C THR A 247 42.21 -22.90 -5.73
N ASP A 248 43.42 -23.35 -5.41
CA ASP A 248 44.20 -22.88 -4.24
C ASP A 248 44.84 -21.49 -4.48
N GLU A 249 44.66 -20.91 -5.67
CA GLU A 249 45.12 -19.56 -5.99
C GLU A 249 44.29 -18.53 -5.21
N GLY A 250 44.98 -17.53 -4.64
CA GLY A 250 44.40 -16.44 -3.85
C GLY A 250 43.55 -15.46 -4.66
N ALA A 251 42.56 -15.97 -5.38
CA ALA A 251 41.63 -15.20 -6.18
C ALA A 251 40.57 -14.53 -5.30
N LEU A 252 40.08 -13.38 -5.77
CA LEU A 252 38.99 -12.63 -5.14
C LEU A 252 37.64 -13.26 -5.57
N TYR A 253 36.92 -13.87 -4.62
CA TYR A 253 35.62 -14.51 -4.85
C TYR A 253 34.50 -13.52 -4.55
N ALA A 254 33.57 -13.35 -5.49
CA ALA A 254 32.45 -12.44 -5.34
C ALA A 254 31.31 -13.03 -4.49
N VAL A 255 31.14 -14.35 -4.54
CA VAL A 255 30.02 -15.04 -3.90
C VAL A 255 30.52 -15.97 -2.81
N THR A 256 29.97 -15.80 -1.61
CA THR A 256 30.25 -16.64 -0.43
C THR A 256 29.00 -17.40 -0.06
N ILE A 257 29.05 -18.72 -0.15
CA ILE A 257 27.93 -19.61 0.19
C ILE A 257 28.24 -20.35 1.49
N TRP A 258 27.37 -20.27 2.51
CA TRP A 258 27.43 -21.15 3.68
C TRP A 258 26.34 -22.22 3.58
N ILE A 259 26.73 -23.47 3.83
CA ILE A 259 25.82 -24.61 3.86
C ILE A 259 25.55 -24.95 5.31
N ILE A 260 24.27 -24.97 5.69
CA ILE A 260 23.82 -25.29 7.04
C ILE A 260 22.98 -26.56 6.99
N ALA A 261 23.46 -27.64 7.59
CA ALA A 261 22.73 -28.91 7.66
C ALA A 261 23.27 -29.83 8.76
N ASP A 262 22.53 -30.93 9.01
CA ASP A 262 23.03 -32.10 9.74
C ASP A 262 23.73 -33.05 8.76
N PHE A 263 25.07 -33.01 8.70
CA PHE A 263 25.86 -33.82 7.76
C PHE A 263 25.92 -35.31 8.12
N ASP A 264 25.51 -35.68 9.34
CA ASP A 264 25.37 -37.07 9.75
C ASP A 264 24.03 -37.67 9.25
N LYS A 265 23.11 -36.85 8.70
CA LYS A 265 21.88 -37.29 8.04
C LYS A 265 21.98 -37.31 6.51
N PRO A 266 21.18 -38.18 5.82
CA PRO A 266 21.22 -38.29 4.36
C PRO A 266 20.90 -36.96 3.64
N ALA A 267 19.93 -36.19 4.12
CA ALA A 267 19.53 -34.93 3.50
C ALA A 267 20.68 -33.89 3.50
N GLY A 268 21.38 -33.72 4.63
CA GLY A 268 22.53 -32.82 4.72
C GLY A 268 23.71 -33.24 3.85
N ARG A 269 23.98 -34.56 3.74
CA ARG A 269 25.00 -35.07 2.80
C ARG A 269 24.66 -34.80 1.35
N ARG A 270 23.37 -34.93 0.97
CA ARG A 270 22.91 -34.60 -0.39
C ARG A 270 23.08 -33.13 -0.70
N LEU A 271 22.72 -32.24 0.24
CA LEU A 271 22.92 -30.80 0.10
C LEU A 271 24.40 -30.45 -0.12
N LEU A 272 25.29 -30.99 0.72
CA LEU A 272 26.74 -30.81 0.55
C LEU A 272 27.24 -31.37 -0.79
N SER A 273 26.76 -32.55 -1.19
CA SER A 273 27.13 -33.14 -2.48
C SER A 273 26.70 -32.27 -3.66
N ASN A 274 25.53 -31.64 -3.60
CA ASN A 274 25.03 -30.76 -4.66
C ASN A 274 25.84 -29.45 -4.72
N ALA A 275 26.21 -28.89 -3.57
CA ALA A 275 27.10 -27.73 -3.53
C ALA A 275 28.51 -28.04 -4.08
N LEU A 276 29.06 -29.21 -3.77
CA LEU A 276 30.36 -29.66 -4.31
C LEU A 276 30.31 -29.86 -5.84
N LYS A 277 29.18 -30.32 -6.40
CA LYS A 277 29.00 -30.41 -7.85
C LYS A 277 29.04 -29.01 -8.49
N HIS A 278 28.31 -28.06 -7.91
CA HIS A 278 28.28 -26.67 -8.38
C HIS A 278 29.66 -25.98 -8.26
N LEU A 279 30.40 -26.20 -7.16
CA LEU A 279 31.72 -25.60 -6.97
C LEU A 279 32.75 -26.04 -8.03
N LYS A 280 32.57 -27.21 -8.67
CA LYS A 280 33.45 -27.65 -9.77
C LYS A 280 33.25 -26.79 -11.02
N THR A 281 32.03 -26.33 -11.27
CA THR A 281 31.69 -25.52 -12.44
C THR A 281 31.95 -24.03 -12.18
N SER A 282 31.60 -23.52 -10.99
CA SER A 282 31.73 -22.10 -10.62
C SER A 282 33.19 -21.61 -10.56
N SER A 283 33.43 -20.35 -10.97
CA SER A 283 34.70 -19.63 -10.83
C SER A 283 34.64 -18.44 -9.87
N HIS A 284 33.46 -18.12 -9.32
CA HIS A 284 33.24 -16.92 -8.49
C HIS A 284 32.82 -17.23 -7.06
N THR A 285 32.58 -18.50 -6.75
CA THR A 285 32.05 -18.95 -5.46
C THR A 285 33.10 -19.58 -4.55
N ARG A 286 32.99 -19.30 -3.26
CA ARG A 286 33.63 -20.03 -2.16
C ARG A 286 32.58 -20.56 -1.18
N VAL A 287 32.82 -21.74 -0.60
CA VAL A 287 31.84 -22.46 0.21
C VAL A 287 32.32 -22.66 1.65
N GLY A 288 31.54 -22.20 2.62
CA GLY A 288 31.70 -22.47 4.06
C GLY A 288 30.66 -23.48 4.57
N ILE A 289 30.93 -24.10 5.72
CA ILE A 289 30.08 -25.17 6.27
C ILE A 289 29.77 -24.91 7.74
N LEU A 290 28.49 -25.00 8.10
CA LEU A 290 27.99 -24.95 9.48
C LEU A 290 27.17 -26.20 9.80
N ASN A 291 27.43 -26.81 10.94
CA ASN A 291 26.73 -28.02 11.36
C ASN A 291 25.53 -27.68 12.23
N ASN A 292 24.33 -28.17 11.86
CA ASN A 292 23.10 -28.00 12.62
C ASN A 292 22.48 -29.37 12.97
N PRO A 293 23.08 -30.12 13.92
CA PRO A 293 22.67 -31.48 14.22
C PRO A 293 21.24 -31.54 14.78
N SER A 294 20.48 -32.54 14.34
CA SER A 294 19.10 -32.83 14.78
C SER A 294 19.02 -33.49 16.15
N SER A 295 20.06 -34.24 16.52
CA SER A 295 20.14 -35.04 17.75
C SER A 295 21.08 -34.39 18.78
N LYS A 296 20.99 -34.81 20.05
CA LYS A 296 21.93 -34.35 21.09
C LYS A 296 23.37 -34.67 20.68
N ILE A 297 24.24 -33.65 20.69
CA ILE A 297 25.62 -33.75 20.23
C ILE A 297 26.40 -34.75 21.10
N LYS A 298 26.89 -35.82 20.48
CA LYS A 298 27.74 -36.85 21.05
C LYS A 298 28.80 -37.25 20.02
N GLU A 299 29.84 -37.96 20.46
CA GLU A 299 30.89 -38.39 19.54
C GLU A 299 30.41 -39.43 18.51
N ASP A 300 29.53 -40.34 18.93
CA ASP A 300 28.99 -41.42 18.10
C ASP A 300 28.10 -40.92 16.96
N ASN A 301 27.44 -39.77 17.12
CA ASN A 301 26.49 -39.22 16.15
C ASN A 301 26.99 -37.97 15.40
N THR A 302 28.28 -37.62 15.55
CA THR A 302 28.92 -36.49 14.85
C THR A 302 30.18 -36.89 14.07
N ALA A 303 30.32 -38.18 13.74
CA ALA A 303 31.52 -38.69 13.09
C ALA A 303 31.79 -38.02 11.73
N ILE A 304 30.74 -37.78 10.93
CA ILE A 304 30.89 -37.14 9.62
C ILE A 304 31.13 -35.64 9.80
N ALA A 305 30.37 -34.96 10.65
CA ALA A 305 30.58 -33.55 10.93
C ALA A 305 31.99 -33.24 11.46
N ARG A 306 32.50 -34.03 12.41
CA ARG A 306 33.88 -33.92 12.91
C ARG A 306 34.89 -34.17 11.79
N GLY A 307 34.65 -35.18 10.95
CA GLY A 307 35.52 -35.50 9.82
C GLY A 307 35.64 -34.36 8.81
N ILE A 308 34.52 -33.70 8.52
CA ILE A 308 34.48 -32.51 7.67
C ILE A 308 35.29 -31.37 8.30
N LEU A 309 35.03 -31.03 9.57
CA LEU A 309 35.73 -29.94 10.26
C LEU A 309 37.23 -30.19 10.37
N THR A 310 37.65 -31.41 10.73
CA THR A 310 39.07 -31.77 10.77
C THR A 310 39.71 -31.64 9.40
N ALA A 311 39.01 -32.01 8.32
CA ALA A 311 39.55 -31.89 6.97
C ALA A 311 39.82 -30.42 6.58
N PHE A 312 38.95 -29.48 6.98
CA PHE A 312 39.18 -28.04 6.79
C PHE A 312 40.40 -27.49 7.55
N LEU A 313 40.80 -28.14 8.64
CA LEU A 313 41.94 -27.71 9.47
C LEU A 313 43.29 -28.32 9.03
N THR A 314 43.27 -29.43 8.29
CA THR A 314 44.46 -30.28 8.08
C THR A 314 44.90 -30.40 6.62
N HIS A 315 44.05 -30.03 5.64
CA HIS A 315 44.30 -30.30 4.22
C HIS A 315 44.14 -29.07 3.30
N SER A 316 44.78 -29.11 2.13
CA SER A 316 44.60 -28.15 1.03
C SER A 316 43.24 -28.35 0.32
N ASN A 317 42.75 -27.35 -0.44
CA ASN A 317 41.40 -27.42 -1.02
C ASN A 317 41.25 -28.53 -2.06
N SER A 318 42.30 -28.86 -2.81
CA SER A 318 42.31 -29.94 -3.80
C SER A 318 42.03 -31.32 -3.17
N ASN A 319 42.77 -31.66 -2.09
CA ASN A 319 42.57 -32.90 -1.34
C ASN A 319 41.25 -32.89 -0.56
N LEU A 320 40.89 -31.74 0.03
CA LEU A 320 39.66 -31.55 0.79
C LEU A 320 38.40 -31.85 -0.03
N LYS A 321 38.28 -31.35 -1.27
CA LYS A 321 37.12 -31.64 -2.13
C LYS A 321 36.91 -33.11 -2.40
N SER A 322 38.00 -33.80 -2.73
CA SER A 322 37.96 -35.21 -3.07
C SER A 322 37.52 -36.03 -1.86
N PHE A 323 38.02 -35.67 -0.67
CA PHE A 323 37.64 -36.30 0.59
C PHE A 323 36.18 -36.01 0.98
N LEU A 324 35.73 -34.76 0.90
CA LEU A 324 34.33 -34.39 1.16
C LEU A 324 33.37 -35.13 0.20
N SER A 325 33.73 -35.25 -1.08
CA SER A 325 32.95 -36.02 -2.06
C SER A 325 32.86 -37.53 -1.75
N LYS A 326 33.80 -38.07 -0.96
CA LYS A 326 33.77 -39.45 -0.48
C LYS A 326 32.94 -39.58 0.80
N LEU A 327 32.99 -38.58 1.69
CA LEU A 327 32.18 -38.52 2.91
C LEU A 327 30.68 -38.32 2.66
N THR A 328 30.30 -37.65 1.56
CA THR A 328 28.88 -37.46 1.21
C THR A 328 28.20 -38.73 0.67
N LYS A 329 28.95 -39.80 0.35
CA LYS A 329 28.39 -41.06 -0.17
C LYS A 329 27.68 -41.85 0.94
N GLU A 330 26.53 -42.41 0.61
CA GLU A 330 25.72 -43.22 1.54
C GLU A 330 26.47 -44.47 2.03
N GLU A 331 27.28 -45.09 1.17
CA GLU A 331 28.11 -46.26 1.49
C GLU A 331 29.16 -45.95 2.58
N THR A 332 29.80 -44.78 2.49
CA THR A 332 30.77 -44.30 3.47
C THR A 332 30.10 -44.07 4.82
N ALA A 333 28.93 -43.42 4.83
CA ALA A 333 28.18 -43.17 6.05
C ALA A 333 27.73 -44.48 6.73
N LYS A 334 27.25 -45.47 5.97
CA LYS A 334 26.89 -46.80 6.50
C LYS A 334 28.10 -47.52 7.09
N SER A 335 29.26 -47.43 6.44
CA SER A 335 30.50 -48.08 6.89
C SER A 335 31.06 -47.43 8.17
N LEU A 336 30.97 -46.11 8.29
CA LEU A 336 31.32 -45.37 9.51
C LEU A 336 30.37 -45.73 10.66
N ALA A 337 29.07 -45.82 10.39
CA ALA A 337 28.07 -46.26 11.38
C ALA A 337 28.31 -47.72 11.85
N ALA A 338 28.87 -48.57 10.98
CA ALA A 338 29.26 -49.94 11.30
C ALA A 338 30.60 -50.04 12.08
N GLY A 339 31.23 -48.92 12.45
CA GLY A 339 32.44 -48.89 13.29
C GLY A 339 33.76 -48.82 12.53
N THR A 340 33.75 -48.55 11.22
CA THR A 340 34.98 -48.37 10.44
C THR A 340 35.68 -47.07 10.83
N LYS A 341 37.00 -47.09 11.08
CA LYS A 341 37.78 -45.87 11.35
C LYS A 341 37.76 -44.91 10.15
N ILE A 342 37.58 -43.62 10.40
CA ILE A 342 37.49 -42.57 9.37
C ILE A 342 38.76 -42.46 8.49
N VAL A 343 39.92 -42.77 9.07
CA VAL A 343 41.24 -42.75 8.41
C VAL A 343 41.28 -43.66 7.18
N LYS A 344 40.52 -44.78 7.18
CA LYS A 344 40.43 -45.69 6.02
C LYS A 344 39.80 -45.04 4.77
N PHE A 345 39.12 -43.91 4.94
CA PHE A 345 38.50 -43.19 3.83
C PHE A 345 39.37 -42.05 3.30
N LEU A 346 40.56 -41.80 3.87
CA LEU A 346 41.51 -40.84 3.32
C LEU A 346 41.94 -41.22 1.89
N ILE A 347 42.44 -40.22 1.16
CA ILE A 347 42.80 -40.32 -0.26
C ILE A 347 44.32 -40.21 -0.37
N PRO A 348 44.98 -40.91 -1.33
CA PRO A 348 46.42 -40.79 -1.52
C PRO A 348 46.86 -39.32 -1.65
N GLY A 349 47.79 -38.88 -0.79
CA GLY A 349 48.27 -37.49 -0.72
C GLY A 349 47.74 -36.67 0.47
N MET A 350 46.93 -37.26 1.34
CA MET A 350 46.50 -36.71 2.64
C MET A 350 47.49 -37.06 3.75
N ASP A 351 47.61 -36.20 4.77
CA ASP A 351 48.45 -36.47 5.95
C ASP A 351 47.63 -37.24 6.99
N ASP A 352 47.74 -38.56 6.94
CA ASP A 352 46.99 -39.50 7.78
C ASP A 352 47.26 -39.26 9.28
N ASP A 353 48.51 -38.98 9.66
CA ASP A 353 48.93 -38.83 11.06
C ASP A 353 48.41 -37.52 11.67
N THR A 354 48.51 -36.41 10.93
CA THR A 354 48.01 -35.11 11.38
C THR A 354 46.49 -35.08 11.43
N PHE A 355 45.82 -35.73 10.46
CA PHE A 355 44.37 -35.88 10.46
C PHE A 355 43.87 -36.69 11.66
N GLU A 356 44.42 -37.90 11.90
CA GLU A 356 43.94 -38.78 12.97
C GLU A 356 44.15 -38.13 14.34
N LYS A 357 45.30 -37.46 14.56
CA LYS A 357 45.54 -36.70 15.79
C LYS A 357 44.52 -35.58 15.98
N LYS A 358 44.27 -34.75 14.95
CA LYS A 358 43.34 -33.62 15.08
C LYS A 358 41.89 -34.08 15.15
N TYR A 359 41.50 -35.16 14.48
CA TYR A 359 40.15 -35.75 14.57
C TYR A 359 39.84 -36.26 15.98
N ASN A 360 40.78 -36.97 16.59
CA ASN A 360 40.61 -37.52 17.94
C ASN A 360 40.69 -36.45 19.04
N THR A 361 41.31 -35.30 18.77
CA THR A 361 41.42 -34.17 19.72
C THR A 361 40.41 -33.05 19.49
N LEU A 362 39.67 -33.07 18.37
CA LEU A 362 38.65 -32.07 18.08
C LEU A 362 37.47 -32.24 19.05
N GLY A 363 37.33 -31.29 19.96
CA GLY A 363 36.21 -31.23 20.90
C GLY A 363 34.86 -31.03 20.21
N LEU A 364 33.78 -31.30 20.94
CA LEU A 364 32.41 -31.11 20.47
C LEU A 364 31.95 -29.64 20.54
N ASP A 365 32.75 -28.76 21.14
CA ASP A 365 32.36 -27.38 21.44
C ASP A 365 32.16 -26.54 20.17
N ILE A 366 32.98 -26.74 19.13
CA ILE A 366 32.76 -26.08 17.81
C ILE A 366 31.41 -26.45 17.19
N ILE A 367 30.95 -27.69 17.36
CA ILE A 367 29.64 -28.15 16.85
C ILE A 367 28.51 -27.53 17.68
N LYS A 368 28.67 -27.40 19.00
CA LYS A 368 27.71 -26.71 19.87
C LYS A 368 27.64 -25.21 19.51
N THR A 369 28.76 -24.57 19.24
CA THR A 369 28.87 -23.18 18.77
C THR A 369 28.11 -22.99 17.46
N HIS A 370 28.31 -23.88 16.47
CA HIS A 370 27.55 -23.86 15.21
C HIS A 370 26.04 -24.04 15.43
N GLN A 371 25.63 -25.00 16.28
CA GLN A 371 24.22 -25.25 16.57
C GLN A 371 23.56 -24.03 17.23
N MET A 372 24.23 -23.41 18.20
CA MET A 372 23.74 -22.21 18.88
C MET A 372 23.62 -21.02 17.92
N PHE A 373 24.61 -20.82 17.03
CA PHE A 373 24.51 -19.81 15.98
C PHE A 373 23.29 -20.03 15.08
N CYS A 374 23.02 -21.28 14.69
CA CYS A 374 21.84 -21.62 13.88
C CYS A 374 20.53 -21.29 14.61
N GLN A 375 20.44 -21.57 15.90
CA GLN A 375 19.22 -21.32 16.70
C GLN A 375 19.00 -19.84 17.00
N GLU A 376 20.03 -19.15 17.48
CA GLU A 376 19.87 -17.79 17.97
C GLU A 376 19.97 -16.73 16.87
N VAL A 377 20.88 -16.91 15.91
CA VAL A 377 21.10 -15.95 14.82
C VAL A 377 20.29 -16.32 13.60
N LEU A 378 20.39 -17.56 13.10
CA LEU A 378 19.66 -17.99 11.91
C LEU A 378 18.18 -18.31 12.20
N LYS A 379 17.78 -18.46 13.47
CA LYS A 379 16.43 -18.86 13.91
C LYS A 379 15.97 -20.18 13.27
N LEU A 380 16.90 -21.11 13.11
CA LEU A 380 16.66 -22.47 12.62
C LEU A 380 16.53 -23.45 13.78
N LEU A 381 15.59 -24.39 13.68
CA LEU A 381 15.47 -25.49 14.63
C LEU A 381 16.59 -26.53 14.37
N PRO A 382 16.96 -27.34 15.38
CA PRO A 382 17.89 -28.46 15.22
C PRO A 382 17.52 -29.35 14.02
N GLY A 383 18.47 -29.60 13.13
CA GLY A 383 18.29 -30.46 11.95
C GLY A 383 17.69 -29.78 10.71
N GLN A 384 17.16 -28.56 10.83
CA GLN A 384 16.70 -27.81 9.66
C GLN A 384 17.89 -27.39 8.78
N MET A 385 17.71 -27.53 7.46
CA MET A 385 18.71 -27.17 6.46
C MET A 385 18.49 -25.74 5.98
N ALA A 386 19.58 -25.03 5.68
CA ALA A 386 19.54 -23.73 5.05
C ALA A 386 20.79 -23.51 4.19
N VAL A 387 20.69 -22.59 3.24
CA VAL A 387 21.81 -22.09 2.45
C VAL A 387 21.89 -20.58 2.65
N MET A 388 23.08 -20.04 2.85
CA MET A 388 23.29 -18.60 2.94
C MET A 388 24.17 -18.12 1.80
N SER A 389 23.80 -17.04 1.11
CA SER A 389 24.62 -16.41 0.06
C SER A 389 24.86 -14.94 0.39
N ASN A 390 26.14 -14.56 0.57
CA ASN A 390 26.53 -13.20 0.97
C ASN A 390 25.66 -12.58 2.10
N GLY A 391 25.38 -13.39 3.13
CA GLY A 391 24.54 -13.00 4.27
C GLY A 391 23.04 -13.20 4.09
N ARG A 392 22.53 -13.41 2.87
CA ARG A 392 21.12 -13.76 2.61
C ARG A 392 20.85 -15.19 3.05
N VAL A 393 19.95 -15.41 4.00
CA VAL A 393 19.56 -16.73 4.50
C VAL A 393 18.39 -17.28 3.68
N LEU A 394 18.54 -18.51 3.17
CA LEU A 394 17.51 -19.28 2.47
C LEU A 394 17.23 -20.56 3.26
N GLY A 395 16.12 -20.57 3.99
CA GLY A 395 15.68 -21.75 4.71
C GLY A 395 14.58 -21.44 5.73
N PRO A 396 13.98 -22.47 6.33
CA PRO A 396 14.32 -23.89 6.20
C PRO A 396 14.07 -24.47 4.80
N LEU A 397 14.94 -25.38 4.35
CA LEU A 397 14.89 -26.01 3.01
C LEU A 397 14.52 -27.50 3.11
N ASP A 398 13.71 -27.97 2.17
CA ASP A 398 13.43 -29.40 1.97
C ASP A 398 14.41 -30.05 0.98
N GLU A 399 14.47 -29.54 -0.25
CA GLU A 399 15.39 -29.99 -1.30
C GLU A 399 16.08 -28.81 -1.98
N PHE A 400 17.36 -28.97 -2.32
CA PHE A 400 18.15 -27.95 -3.03
C PHE A 400 19.18 -28.64 -3.95
N TYR A 401 19.09 -28.35 -5.23
CA TYR A 401 19.82 -29.01 -6.32
C TYR A 401 21.03 -28.18 -6.78
N ALA A 402 21.87 -28.76 -7.64
CA ALA A 402 23.06 -28.06 -8.16
C ALA A 402 22.68 -26.85 -9.04
N GLU A 403 21.57 -26.95 -9.76
CA GLU A 403 20.99 -25.90 -10.58
C GLU A 403 20.47 -24.73 -9.72
N ASP A 404 19.98 -25.01 -8.51
CA ASP A 404 19.54 -23.98 -7.55
C ASP A 404 20.74 -23.17 -7.01
N PHE A 405 21.90 -23.82 -6.79
CA PHE A 405 23.14 -23.10 -6.46
C PHE A 405 23.60 -22.21 -7.61
N ASN A 406 23.48 -22.67 -8.86
CA ASN A 406 23.80 -21.87 -10.03
C ASN A 406 22.90 -20.63 -10.16
N LEU A 407 21.59 -20.81 -9.93
CA LEU A 407 20.63 -19.70 -9.87
C LEU A 407 21.02 -18.69 -8.79
N LEU A 408 21.33 -19.18 -7.58
CA LEU A 408 21.71 -18.36 -6.43
C LEU A 408 23.01 -17.57 -6.67
N GLU A 409 24.04 -18.22 -7.22
CA GLU A 409 25.30 -17.57 -7.61
C GLU A 409 25.04 -16.47 -8.64
N LYS A 410 24.30 -16.79 -9.71
CA LYS A 410 24.03 -15.86 -10.81
C LYS A 410 23.33 -14.60 -10.33
N ILE A 411 22.29 -14.75 -9.50
CA ILE A 411 21.55 -13.61 -8.92
C ILE A 411 22.44 -12.80 -7.99
N THR A 412 23.18 -13.45 -7.09
CA THR A 412 24.05 -12.74 -6.14
C THR A 412 25.16 -11.98 -6.86
N TYR A 413 25.74 -12.60 -7.88
CA TYR A 413 26.82 -12.03 -8.69
C TYR A 413 26.35 -10.80 -9.49
N SER A 414 25.25 -10.94 -10.26
CA SER A 414 24.76 -9.89 -11.16
C SER A 414 24.14 -8.70 -10.43
N THR A 415 23.54 -8.92 -9.25
CA THR A 415 22.83 -7.85 -8.53
C THR A 415 23.79 -6.80 -7.98
N SER A 416 24.82 -7.23 -7.24
CA SER A 416 25.65 -6.34 -6.42
C SER A 416 27.11 -6.79 -6.35
N ALA A 417 27.35 -8.10 -6.22
CA ALA A 417 28.68 -8.60 -5.88
C ALA A 417 29.74 -8.34 -6.97
N GLU A 418 29.38 -8.31 -8.25
CA GLU A 418 30.31 -7.95 -9.33
C GLU A 418 30.85 -6.51 -9.18
N LYS A 419 29.95 -5.55 -8.95
CA LYS A 419 30.31 -4.13 -8.76
C LYS A 419 31.14 -3.93 -7.48
N ILE A 420 30.74 -4.59 -6.40
CA ILE A 420 31.49 -4.54 -5.12
C ILE A 420 32.89 -5.14 -5.32
N LYS A 421 33.01 -6.27 -6.02
CA LYS A 421 34.29 -6.91 -6.33
C LYS A 421 35.20 -5.97 -7.13
N ALA A 422 34.69 -5.24 -8.11
CA ALA A 422 35.46 -4.27 -8.87
C ALA A 422 36.04 -3.17 -7.96
N ILE A 423 35.22 -2.59 -7.09
CA ILE A 423 35.63 -1.54 -6.13
C ILE A 423 36.66 -2.07 -5.13
N VAL A 424 36.44 -3.27 -4.56
CA VAL A 424 37.38 -3.87 -3.59
C VAL A 424 38.73 -4.18 -4.24
N LYS A 425 38.73 -4.55 -5.53
CA LYS A 425 39.95 -4.74 -6.30
C LYS A 425 40.70 -3.42 -6.51
N GLU A 426 40.01 -2.32 -6.80
CA GLU A 426 40.60 -0.97 -6.91
C GLU A 426 41.19 -0.47 -5.58
N MET A 427 40.60 -0.85 -4.44
CA MET A 427 41.15 -0.57 -3.10
C MET A 427 42.44 -1.34 -2.78
N GLY A 428 42.92 -2.21 -3.66
CA GLY A 428 44.15 -2.98 -3.47
C GLY A 428 44.03 -4.17 -2.52
N ASN A 429 42.81 -4.55 -2.10
CA ASN A 429 42.59 -5.67 -1.19
C ASN A 429 42.31 -6.97 -1.97
N SER A 430 43.36 -7.55 -2.56
CA SER A 430 43.27 -8.76 -3.41
C SER A 430 43.34 -10.09 -2.64
N SER A 431 43.36 -10.05 -1.31
CA SER A 431 43.56 -11.22 -0.45
C SER A 431 42.25 -11.90 0.00
N LYS A 432 42.35 -12.95 0.82
CA LYS A 432 41.21 -13.60 1.51
C LYS A 432 40.30 -12.59 2.21
N ASN A 433 40.89 -11.56 2.83
CA ASN A 433 40.18 -10.48 3.52
C ASN A 433 39.31 -9.66 2.56
N GLY A 434 39.69 -9.57 1.27
CA GLY A 434 38.89 -8.91 0.24
C GLY A 434 37.58 -9.64 -0.04
N SER A 435 37.58 -10.98 -0.05
CA SER A 435 36.36 -11.76 -0.29
C SER A 435 35.41 -11.69 0.93
N ASP A 436 35.96 -11.65 2.14
CA ASP A 436 35.17 -11.40 3.36
C ASP A 436 34.58 -9.99 3.35
N LEU A 437 35.34 -8.98 2.93
CA LEU A 437 34.84 -7.62 2.78
C LEU A 437 33.69 -7.53 1.76
N ILE A 438 33.78 -8.22 0.62
CA ILE A 438 32.69 -8.29 -0.36
C ILE A 438 31.43 -8.86 0.28
N MET A 439 31.54 -9.99 1.00
CA MET A 439 30.41 -10.61 1.71
C MET A 439 29.76 -9.65 2.71
N LYS A 440 30.57 -8.95 3.53
CA LYS A 440 30.08 -8.03 4.57
C LYS A 440 29.39 -6.80 3.95
N ILE A 441 29.97 -6.21 2.91
CA ILE A 441 29.39 -5.05 2.19
C ILE A 441 28.10 -5.46 1.48
N ASP A 442 28.10 -6.60 0.79
CA ASP A 442 26.93 -7.06 0.05
C ASP A 442 25.76 -7.37 0.97
N ALA A 443 26.00 -8.05 2.09
CA ALA A 443 24.99 -8.30 3.12
C ALA A 443 24.39 -6.99 3.65
N LEU A 444 25.23 -5.99 3.92
CA LEU A 444 24.80 -4.68 4.44
C LEU A 444 23.94 -3.93 3.41
N LEU A 445 24.42 -3.77 2.19
CA LEU A 445 23.72 -3.03 1.14
C LEU A 445 22.41 -3.73 0.74
N SER A 446 22.44 -5.06 0.65
CA SER A 446 21.28 -5.85 0.25
C SER A 446 20.24 -6.01 1.37
N SER A 447 20.61 -5.82 2.64
CA SER A 447 19.66 -5.81 3.78
C SER A 447 18.72 -4.61 3.78
N SER A 448 19.09 -3.52 3.10
CA SER A 448 18.32 -2.28 3.01
C SER A 448 18.20 -1.84 1.54
N PRO A 449 17.48 -2.60 0.70
CA PRO A 449 17.36 -2.29 -0.72
C PRO A 449 16.64 -0.95 -0.87
N LYS A 450 17.34 0.07 -1.40
CA LYS A 450 16.68 1.31 -1.82
C LYS A 450 16.05 1.07 -3.19
N THR A 451 14.76 1.32 -3.29
CA THR A 451 13.98 1.22 -4.53
C THR A 451 14.38 2.29 -5.55
N GLU A 452 14.97 3.39 -5.09
CA GLU A 452 15.41 4.50 -5.92
C GLU A 452 16.90 4.40 -6.27
N VAL A 453 17.21 4.58 -7.56
CA VAL A 453 18.59 4.61 -8.06
C VAL A 453 19.29 5.87 -7.54
N ARG A 454 20.48 5.73 -6.94
CA ARG A 454 21.29 6.87 -6.52
C ARG A 454 21.69 7.69 -7.75
N GLN A 455 21.21 8.92 -7.84
CA GLN A 455 21.61 9.86 -8.87
C GLN A 455 22.81 10.68 -8.39
N ALA A 456 23.87 10.74 -9.20
CA ALA A 456 24.95 11.69 -8.98
C ALA A 456 24.49 13.06 -9.53
N ALA A 457 24.42 14.07 -8.68
CA ALA A 457 24.21 15.45 -9.13
C ALA A 457 25.54 16.02 -9.63
N GLU A 458 25.81 15.89 -10.93
CA GLU A 458 26.92 16.58 -11.58
C GLU A 458 26.56 18.03 -11.82
N LEU A 459 27.33 18.95 -11.24
CA LEU A 459 27.03 20.38 -11.23
C LEU A 459 28.15 21.13 -11.94
N LEU A 460 27.78 21.90 -12.97
CA LEU A 460 28.72 22.51 -13.91
C LEU A 460 29.56 23.63 -13.29
N LYS A 461 29.01 24.38 -12.31
CA LYS A 461 29.66 25.52 -11.65
C LYS A 461 29.17 25.67 -10.21
N GLU A 462 30.10 25.85 -9.27
CA GLU A 462 29.78 25.98 -7.83
C GLU A 462 30.22 27.30 -7.20
N GLN A 463 30.80 28.23 -7.97
CA GLN A 463 31.52 29.39 -7.42
C GLN A 463 30.63 30.45 -6.75
N HIS A 464 29.39 30.63 -7.20
CA HIS A 464 28.57 31.81 -6.82
C HIS A 464 27.20 31.46 -6.22
N SER A 465 26.72 30.23 -6.37
CA SER A 465 25.36 29.82 -5.98
C SER A 465 25.33 28.66 -4.99
N VAL A 466 26.49 28.34 -4.38
CA VAL A 466 26.64 27.15 -3.52
C VAL A 466 27.24 27.54 -2.18
N VAL A 467 26.56 27.14 -1.11
CA VAL A 467 27.09 27.18 0.25
C VAL A 467 27.62 25.79 0.60
N LYS A 468 28.85 25.72 1.08
CA LYS A 468 29.53 24.47 1.43
C LYS A 468 29.79 24.42 2.94
N VAL A 469 29.50 23.28 3.54
CA VAL A 469 29.92 22.94 4.90
C VAL A 469 30.75 21.67 4.80
N ASP A 470 32.00 21.76 5.23
CA ASP A 470 32.91 20.62 5.21
C ASP A 470 32.69 19.73 6.45
N PRO A 471 32.79 18.40 6.28
CA PRO A 471 32.68 17.46 7.38
C PRO A 471 33.94 17.47 8.25
N GLN A 472 33.83 16.90 9.45
CA GLN A 472 35.00 16.59 10.27
C GLN A 472 35.88 15.54 9.58
N GLN A 473 37.20 15.78 9.58
CA GLN A 473 38.17 14.91 8.90
C GLN A 473 38.35 13.59 9.67
N ASN A 474 38.58 12.51 8.93
CA ASN A 474 38.81 11.15 9.44
C ASN A 474 37.62 10.50 10.17
N GLU A 475 36.43 11.11 10.12
CA GLU A 475 35.19 10.49 10.59
C GLU A 475 34.25 10.17 9.43
N SER A 476 33.35 9.22 9.65
CA SER A 476 32.27 8.96 8.70
C SER A 476 31.30 10.14 8.69
N PHE A 477 30.91 10.58 7.50
CA PHE A 477 30.01 11.73 7.33
C PHE A 477 28.87 11.41 6.36
N TYR A 478 27.79 12.18 6.48
CA TYR A 478 26.67 12.16 5.55
C TYR A 478 26.89 13.20 4.43
N ASP A 479 26.90 12.79 3.16
CA ASP A 479 26.97 13.71 2.01
C ASP A 479 25.56 14.19 1.65
N VAL A 480 25.28 15.46 1.92
CA VAL A 480 23.97 16.09 1.72
C VAL A 480 24.09 17.15 0.63
N ILE A 481 23.32 16.96 -0.45
CA ILE A 481 23.17 17.94 -1.53
C ILE A 481 21.74 18.47 -1.47
N ALA A 482 21.57 19.76 -1.24
CA ALA A 482 20.28 20.43 -1.21
C ALA A 482 20.20 21.44 -2.35
N ILE A 483 19.19 21.34 -3.20
CA ILE A 483 18.94 22.30 -4.29
C ILE A 483 17.62 22.98 -4.00
N VAL A 484 17.65 24.29 -3.73
CA VAL A 484 16.48 25.04 -3.31
C VAL A 484 16.36 26.34 -4.09
N ASP A 485 15.13 26.73 -4.42
CA ASP A 485 14.83 28.11 -4.75
C ASP A 485 14.53 28.84 -3.42
N PRO A 486 15.36 29.81 -2.99
CA PRO A 486 15.19 30.48 -1.70
C PRO A 486 13.86 31.23 -1.57
N LEU A 487 13.15 31.47 -2.67
CA LEU A 487 11.87 32.16 -2.69
C LEU A 487 10.67 31.21 -2.61
N THR A 488 10.86 29.97 -2.14
CA THR A 488 9.79 28.97 -1.98
C THR A 488 9.49 28.68 -0.50
N ARG A 489 8.27 28.23 -0.20
CA ARG A 489 7.88 27.84 1.17
C ARG A 489 8.64 26.59 1.64
N GLU A 490 8.91 25.68 0.71
CA GLU A 490 9.66 24.45 0.94
C GLU A 490 11.11 24.76 1.36
N ALA A 491 11.72 25.82 0.80
CA ALA A 491 13.03 26.28 1.24
C ALA A 491 13.02 26.79 2.69
N GLN A 492 11.96 27.47 3.13
CA GLN A 492 11.83 27.91 4.54
C GLN A 492 11.84 26.72 5.51
N LYS A 493 11.17 25.61 5.14
CA LYS A 493 11.19 24.36 5.91
C LYS A 493 12.54 23.66 5.84
N MET A 494 13.11 23.51 4.64
CA MET A 494 14.39 22.83 4.42
C MET A 494 15.53 23.50 5.18
N ALA A 495 15.56 24.84 5.22
CA ALA A 495 16.61 25.60 5.88
C ALA A 495 16.78 25.19 7.35
N HIS A 496 15.69 25.14 8.13
CA HIS A 496 15.74 24.76 9.54
C HIS A 496 16.14 23.31 9.75
N ILE A 497 15.65 22.40 8.89
CA ILE A 497 16.04 20.98 8.93
C ILE A 497 17.55 20.83 8.69
N LEU A 498 18.11 21.52 7.71
CA LEU A 498 19.55 21.47 7.41
C LEU A 498 20.41 22.03 8.55
N ILE A 499 19.94 23.08 9.24
CA ILE A 499 20.60 23.63 10.43
C ILE A 499 20.65 22.57 11.53
N VAL A 500 19.51 21.98 11.88
CA VAL A 500 19.43 20.94 12.92
C VAL A 500 20.27 19.71 12.56
N LEU A 501 20.22 19.26 11.29
CA LEU A 501 21.04 18.13 10.84
C LEU A 501 22.54 18.40 10.97
N LYS A 502 22.99 19.61 10.61
CA LYS A 502 24.40 20.01 10.74
C LYS A 502 24.88 19.95 12.20
N ASP A 503 24.01 20.26 13.16
CA ASP A 503 24.37 20.31 14.57
C ASP A 503 24.37 18.90 15.23
N ILE A 504 23.54 17.97 14.75
CA ILE A 504 23.40 16.62 15.34
C ILE A 504 24.38 15.60 14.72
N ILE A 505 24.67 15.68 13.42
CA ILE A 505 25.47 14.67 12.71
C ILE A 505 26.61 15.30 11.90
N ASN A 506 27.69 14.55 11.70
CA ASN A 506 28.80 14.97 10.83
C ASN A 506 28.35 14.98 9.36
N VAL A 507 28.20 16.17 8.76
CA VAL A 507 27.62 16.36 7.43
C VAL A 507 28.57 17.12 6.51
N LYS A 508 28.70 16.63 5.27
CA LYS A 508 29.21 17.40 4.14
C LYS A 508 28.02 18.00 3.39
N LEU A 509 27.72 19.27 3.63
CA LEU A 509 26.57 19.95 3.02
C LEU A 509 26.99 20.76 1.81
N ARG A 510 26.28 20.58 0.69
CA ARG A 510 26.31 21.50 -0.46
C ARG A 510 24.90 22.01 -0.72
N LEU A 511 24.65 23.28 -0.40
CA LEU A 511 23.36 23.95 -0.58
C LEU A 511 23.41 24.86 -1.81
N PHE A 512 22.64 24.53 -2.83
CA PHE A 512 22.53 25.25 -4.10
C PHE A 512 21.31 26.16 -4.08
N LEU A 513 21.51 27.43 -4.41
CA LEU A 513 20.47 28.43 -4.56
C LEU A 513 20.10 28.58 -6.04
N ASN A 514 19.00 27.95 -6.46
CA ASN A 514 18.52 27.92 -7.83
C ASN A 514 17.27 28.80 -8.01
N CYS A 515 17.48 30.11 -8.09
CA CYS A 515 16.40 31.09 -8.20
C CYS A 515 15.76 31.11 -9.59
N ARG A 516 14.45 31.34 -9.66
CA ARG A 516 13.77 31.68 -10.92
C ARG A 516 14.16 33.08 -11.40
N SER A 517 14.36 33.24 -12.71
CA SER A 517 14.78 34.51 -13.32
C SER A 517 13.67 35.56 -13.42
N LYS A 518 12.41 35.14 -13.44
CA LYS A 518 11.23 36.02 -13.53
C LYS A 518 10.17 35.58 -12.53
N LEU A 519 9.62 36.56 -11.82
CA LEU A 519 8.54 36.37 -10.85
C LEU A 519 7.38 37.29 -11.26
N SER A 520 6.20 36.72 -11.41
CA SER A 520 4.96 37.46 -11.72
C SER A 520 4.34 38.12 -10.49
N GLU A 521 4.62 37.60 -9.30
CA GLU A 521 4.11 38.08 -8.03
C GLU A 521 5.13 37.90 -6.91
N VAL A 522 4.86 38.50 -5.75
CA VAL A 522 5.67 38.31 -4.54
C VAL A 522 5.56 36.84 -4.10
N PRO A 523 6.66 36.08 -4.07
CA PRO A 523 6.61 34.62 -3.94
C PRO A 523 6.37 34.15 -2.49
N LEU A 524 6.83 34.92 -1.50
CA LEU A 524 6.63 34.64 -0.07
C LEU A 524 5.70 35.69 0.55
N LYS A 525 4.51 35.23 0.97
CA LYS A 525 3.46 36.07 1.58
C LYS A 525 3.28 35.79 3.08
N SER A 526 4.20 35.05 3.71
CA SER A 526 4.06 34.56 5.09
C SER A 526 5.39 34.51 5.83
N PHE A 527 5.33 34.76 7.15
CA PHE A 527 6.40 34.47 8.09
C PHE A 527 6.33 32.99 8.51
N TYR A 528 7.48 32.34 8.68
CA TYR A 528 7.54 30.90 8.95
C TYR A 528 8.56 30.58 10.05
N ARG A 529 8.18 29.65 10.93
CA ARG A 529 9.05 29.05 11.94
C ARG A 529 8.81 27.55 11.96
N PHE A 530 9.88 26.76 12.00
CA PHE A 530 9.81 25.32 12.14
C PHE A 530 10.19 24.95 13.57
N VAL A 531 9.37 24.15 14.23
CA VAL A 531 9.59 23.74 15.62
C VAL A 531 10.34 22.42 15.63
N LEU A 532 11.67 22.51 15.69
CA LEU A 532 12.58 21.37 15.82
C LEU A 532 13.87 21.86 16.46
N GLU A 533 14.21 21.33 17.64
CA GLU A 533 15.44 21.66 18.35
C GLU A 533 16.45 20.50 18.21
N PRO A 534 17.77 20.78 18.14
CA PRO A 534 18.78 19.74 18.01
C PRO A 534 18.96 18.90 19.28
N GLU A 535 18.70 19.52 20.44
CA GLU A 535 18.86 18.90 21.76
C GLU A 535 17.69 19.24 22.69
N ILE A 536 17.50 18.42 23.72
CA ILE A 536 16.51 18.66 24.77
C ILE A 536 17.02 19.80 25.66
N THR A 537 16.34 20.94 25.64
CA THR A 537 16.63 22.05 26.54
C THR A 537 15.85 21.91 27.84
N TYR A 538 16.46 22.19 28.99
CA TYR A 538 15.79 22.17 30.29
C TYR A 538 15.48 23.59 30.76
N GLY A 539 14.27 23.79 31.28
CA GLY A 539 13.89 25.08 31.87
C GLY A 539 14.67 25.40 33.16
N ILE A 540 14.45 26.60 33.71
CA ILE A 540 15.11 27.10 34.94
C ILE A 540 14.96 26.14 36.12
N ASN A 541 13.87 25.37 36.17
CA ASN A 541 13.58 24.40 37.23
C ASN A 541 14.26 23.02 37.04
N LYS A 542 15.09 22.81 36.01
CA LYS A 542 15.92 21.61 35.70
C LYS A 542 15.25 20.21 35.73
N HIS A 543 13.99 20.10 36.10
CA HIS A 543 13.27 18.82 36.24
C HIS A 543 12.42 18.46 35.02
N LEU A 544 12.05 19.44 34.19
CA LEU A 544 11.25 19.25 32.99
C LEU A 544 11.94 19.91 31.78
N PRO A 545 11.92 19.25 30.61
CA PRO A 545 12.29 19.88 29.35
C PRO A 545 11.49 21.17 29.14
N SER A 546 12.13 22.20 28.57
CA SER A 546 11.40 23.35 28.05
C SER A 546 10.52 22.89 26.89
N GLU A 547 9.28 23.35 26.89
CA GLU A 547 8.37 23.06 25.79
C GLU A 547 8.87 23.71 24.49
N PRO A 548 8.92 22.97 23.38
CA PRO A 548 9.32 23.53 22.11
C PRO A 548 8.21 24.45 21.59
N VAL A 549 8.58 25.70 21.27
CA VAL A 549 7.61 26.77 20.96
C VAL A 549 8.04 27.57 19.73
N ALA A 550 7.10 27.86 18.84
CA ALA A 550 7.32 28.77 17.72
C ALA A 550 7.22 30.23 18.20
N LYS A 551 8.37 30.90 18.34
CA LYS A 551 8.43 32.32 18.72
C LYS A 551 8.66 33.20 17.48
N PHE A 552 7.74 34.13 17.26
CA PHE A 552 7.88 35.19 16.27
C PHE A 552 8.18 36.51 17.01
N LEU A 553 9.32 37.12 16.70
CA LEU A 553 9.77 38.37 17.28
C LEU A 553 9.70 39.46 16.20
N GLU A 554 9.42 40.70 16.60
CA GLU A 554 9.46 41.87 15.72
C GLU A 554 8.58 41.74 14.45
N LEU A 555 7.41 41.12 14.59
CA LEU A 555 6.42 41.07 13.51
C LEU A 555 5.87 42.48 13.23
N PRO A 556 5.56 42.81 11.96
CA PRO A 556 4.95 44.09 11.63
C PRO A 556 3.57 44.21 12.28
N GLU A 557 3.30 45.36 12.93
CA GLU A 557 2.10 45.51 13.75
C GLU A 557 0.83 45.91 12.97
N SER A 558 1.00 46.60 11.84
CA SER A 558 -0.08 47.14 11.01
C SER A 558 -0.82 46.12 10.12
N PRO A 559 -0.19 45.09 9.53
CA PRO A 559 -0.93 44.14 8.68
C PRO A 559 -1.79 43.19 9.52
N LEU A 560 -2.89 42.74 8.95
CA LEU A 560 -3.69 41.64 9.50
C LEU A 560 -2.98 40.31 9.22
N LEU A 561 -2.72 39.54 10.28
CA LEU A 561 -2.04 38.25 10.21
C LEU A 561 -3.00 37.10 10.53
N THR A 562 -2.77 35.95 9.90
CA THR A 562 -3.48 34.71 10.20
C THR A 562 -2.46 33.67 10.67
N LEU A 563 -2.69 33.06 11.83
CA LEU A 563 -1.87 31.96 12.31
C LEU A 563 -2.31 30.66 11.64
N ASN A 564 -1.40 30.04 10.89
CA ASN A 564 -1.64 28.76 10.22
C ASN A 564 -0.63 27.71 10.70
N MET A 565 -1.12 26.56 11.18
CA MET A 565 -0.29 25.45 11.66
C MET A 565 -0.08 24.43 10.54
N ILE A 566 1.16 24.28 10.07
CA ILE A 566 1.52 23.29 9.04
C ILE A 566 2.02 22.02 9.73
N THR A 567 1.20 20.98 9.74
CA THR A 567 1.49 19.70 10.40
C THR A 567 1.72 18.57 9.39
N PRO A 568 2.40 17.48 9.80
CA PRO A 568 2.42 16.25 9.03
C PRO A 568 1.00 15.80 8.63
N GLU A 569 0.86 15.18 7.46
CA GLU A 569 -0.45 14.84 6.91
C GLU A 569 -1.23 13.84 7.77
N SER A 570 -0.53 12.99 8.54
CA SER A 570 -1.11 12.04 9.48
C SER A 570 -1.71 12.70 10.73
N TRP A 571 -1.49 13.99 10.95
CA TRP A 571 -1.85 14.67 12.20
C TRP A 571 -3.15 15.47 12.03
N LEU A 572 -4.07 15.26 12.96
CA LEU A 572 -5.23 16.13 13.18
C LEU A 572 -4.96 16.99 14.41
N VAL A 573 -4.82 18.28 14.18
CA VAL A 573 -4.43 19.26 15.19
C VAL A 573 -5.53 20.31 15.32
N GLU A 574 -5.82 20.72 16.55
CA GLU A 574 -6.79 21.77 16.83
C GLU A 574 -6.24 22.84 17.78
N ALA A 575 -6.78 24.05 17.70
CA ALA A 575 -6.52 25.10 18.69
C ALA A 575 -7.35 24.82 19.95
N VAL A 576 -6.72 24.76 21.12
CA VAL A 576 -7.37 24.48 22.40
C VAL A 576 -7.44 25.70 23.30
N ASN A 577 -6.51 26.64 23.14
CA ASN A 577 -6.47 27.88 23.89
C ASN A 577 -5.88 29.00 23.02
N SER A 578 -6.41 30.22 23.13
CA SER A 578 -5.93 31.37 22.37
C SER A 578 -6.29 32.69 23.05
N SER A 579 -5.34 33.63 23.12
CA SER A 579 -5.59 34.96 23.69
C SER A 579 -6.33 35.91 22.76
N CYS A 580 -6.35 35.66 21.46
CA CYS A 580 -7.02 36.48 20.45
C CYS A 580 -7.63 35.64 19.32
N ASP A 581 -8.26 36.31 18.36
CA ASP A 581 -8.71 35.69 17.10
C ASP A 581 -7.48 35.31 16.27
N LEU A 582 -7.25 34.00 16.06
CA LEU A 582 -6.10 33.49 15.32
C LEU A 582 -6.23 33.69 13.80
N ASP A 583 -7.43 33.96 13.30
CA ASP A 583 -7.68 34.22 11.88
C ASP A 583 -7.44 35.69 11.50
N ASN A 584 -7.61 36.59 12.46
CA ASN A 584 -7.58 38.04 12.28
C ASN A 584 -6.71 38.70 13.36
N ILE A 585 -5.42 38.36 13.41
CA ILE A 585 -4.46 38.93 14.37
C ILE A 585 -4.03 40.32 13.88
N HIS A 586 -4.50 41.36 14.55
CA HIS A 586 -4.04 42.73 14.33
C HIS A 586 -3.26 43.19 15.55
N LEU A 587 -1.93 43.14 15.47
CA LEU A 587 -1.04 43.34 16.62
C LEU A 587 -1.16 44.75 17.21
N GLN A 588 -1.48 45.76 16.38
CA GLN A 588 -1.72 47.13 16.84
C GLN A 588 -2.89 47.25 17.85
N ASP A 589 -3.89 46.37 17.75
CA ASP A 589 -5.05 46.36 18.65
C ASP A 589 -4.82 45.54 19.93
N ILE A 590 -3.72 44.76 19.99
CA ILE A 590 -3.46 43.81 21.05
C ILE A 590 -2.42 44.39 22.02
N LYS A 591 -2.80 44.52 23.29
CA LYS A 591 -1.88 44.95 24.35
C LYS A 591 -1.18 43.73 24.96
N GLY A 592 -0.02 43.36 24.41
CA GLY A 592 0.84 42.30 24.96
C GLY A 592 1.16 41.18 23.97
N THR A 593 1.60 40.04 24.52
CA THR A 593 2.00 38.87 23.71
C THR A 593 0.78 38.07 23.27
N VAL A 594 0.74 37.69 22.00
CA VAL A 594 -0.22 36.73 21.46
C VAL A 594 0.23 35.32 21.80
N THR A 595 -0.64 34.54 22.45
CA THR A 595 -0.38 33.14 22.81
C THR A 595 -1.48 32.26 22.23
N ALA A 596 -1.08 31.11 21.68
CA ALA A 596 -1.97 30.13 21.12
C ALA A 596 -1.41 28.74 21.42
N GLU A 597 -2.27 27.86 21.94
CA GLU A 597 -1.93 26.48 22.26
C GLU A 597 -2.72 25.56 21.34
N TYR A 598 -2.02 24.59 20.76
CA TYR A 598 -2.58 23.60 19.85
C TYR A 598 -2.34 22.20 20.42
N GLU A 599 -3.31 21.31 20.20
CA GLU A 599 -3.25 19.92 20.61
C GLU A 599 -3.29 18.99 19.41
N LEU A 600 -2.43 17.97 19.39
CA LEU A 600 -2.52 16.84 18.48
C LEU A 600 -3.59 15.87 18.99
N GLU A 601 -4.82 16.03 18.49
CA GLU A 601 -5.97 15.26 18.95
C GLU A 601 -5.93 13.81 18.45
N TYR A 602 -5.53 13.60 17.19
CA TYR A 602 -5.48 12.26 16.58
C TYR A 602 -4.33 12.08 15.60
N ILE A 603 -3.90 10.83 15.47
CA ILE A 603 -3.08 10.31 14.38
C ILE A 603 -3.99 9.50 13.45
N LEU A 604 -3.87 9.72 12.15
CA LEU A 604 -4.69 9.06 11.14
C LEU A 604 -4.20 7.65 10.84
N LEU A 605 -5.14 6.71 10.84
CA LEU A 605 -5.04 5.44 10.14
C LEU A 605 -5.66 5.62 8.77
N GLU A 606 -4.87 5.45 7.71
CA GLU A 606 -5.33 5.59 6.33
C GLU A 606 -5.33 4.21 5.66
N GLY A 607 -6.18 4.02 4.66
CA GLY A 607 -6.11 2.79 3.89
C GLY A 607 -6.86 2.81 2.57
N HIS A 608 -6.65 1.74 1.82
CA HIS A 608 -7.28 1.48 0.52
C HIS A 608 -8.03 0.17 0.57
N CYS A 609 -9.27 0.15 0.06
CA CYS A 609 -10.11 -1.03 0.06
C CYS A 609 -10.59 -1.39 -1.35
N PHE A 610 -10.51 -2.67 -1.71
CA PHE A 610 -10.90 -3.20 -3.03
C PHE A 610 -11.70 -4.50 -2.90
N ASP A 611 -12.68 -4.70 -3.77
CA ASP A 611 -13.41 -5.95 -3.90
C ASP A 611 -12.65 -6.90 -4.84
N VAL A 612 -12.21 -8.05 -4.32
CA VAL A 612 -11.42 -9.05 -5.06
C VAL A 612 -12.15 -9.52 -6.32
N THR A 613 -13.48 -9.62 -6.26
CA THR A 613 -14.29 -10.16 -7.36
C THR A 613 -14.36 -9.21 -8.56
N THR A 614 -14.23 -7.91 -8.32
CA THR A 614 -14.42 -6.88 -9.36
C THR A 614 -13.17 -6.04 -9.62
N GLY A 615 -12.17 -6.12 -8.74
CA GLY A 615 -11.02 -5.21 -8.70
C GLY A 615 -11.38 -3.76 -8.37
N GLN A 616 -12.66 -3.45 -8.11
CA GLN A 616 -13.14 -2.09 -7.89
C GLN A 616 -13.26 -1.75 -6.40
N PRO A 617 -13.14 -0.47 -6.02
CA PRO A 617 -13.45 -0.01 -4.68
C PRO A 617 -14.90 -0.32 -4.25
N PRO A 618 -15.13 -0.97 -3.10
CA PRO A 618 -16.47 -1.23 -2.57
C PRO A 618 -17.04 0.07 -1.95
N ARG A 619 -17.49 0.98 -2.81
CA ARG A 619 -17.96 2.31 -2.40
C ARG A 619 -19.06 2.26 -1.33
N GLY A 620 -18.93 3.10 -0.31
CA GLY A 620 -19.87 3.17 0.81
C GLY A 620 -19.73 2.03 1.83
N LEU A 621 -18.78 1.10 1.65
CA LEU A 621 -18.44 0.10 2.65
C LEU A 621 -18.01 0.79 3.93
N GLN A 622 -18.55 0.31 5.05
CA GLN A 622 -18.30 0.92 6.36
C GLN A 622 -17.32 0.09 7.16
N PHE A 623 -16.33 0.78 7.71
CA PHE A 623 -15.42 0.22 8.70
C PHE A 623 -15.69 0.81 10.07
N THR A 624 -15.45 0.01 11.10
CA THR A 624 -15.37 0.43 12.50
C THR A 624 -13.98 0.12 13.04
N LEU A 625 -13.44 1.05 13.82
CA LEU A 625 -12.21 0.87 14.57
C LEU A 625 -12.50 0.98 16.06
N GLY A 626 -11.91 0.09 16.84
CA GLY A 626 -12.05 0.11 18.29
C GLY A 626 -10.94 -0.69 18.97
N THR A 627 -11.04 -0.76 20.29
CA THR A 627 -10.17 -1.62 21.11
C THR A 627 -10.87 -2.95 21.38
N LYS A 628 -10.14 -3.93 21.94
CA LYS A 628 -10.74 -5.21 22.35
C LYS A 628 -11.90 -5.04 23.35
N ASN A 629 -11.84 -4.01 24.21
CA ASN A 629 -12.86 -3.72 25.22
C ASN A 629 -14.04 -2.92 24.64
N ASN A 630 -13.77 -2.00 23.71
CA ASN A 630 -14.78 -1.23 23.01
C ASN A 630 -14.55 -1.32 21.49
N PRO A 631 -15.16 -2.29 20.80
CA PRO A 631 -14.85 -2.61 19.40
C PRO A 631 -15.39 -1.57 18.40
N VAL A 632 -16.29 -0.67 18.81
CA VAL A 632 -16.89 0.35 17.94
C VAL A 632 -16.70 1.72 18.57
N MET A 633 -15.56 2.36 18.30
CA MET A 633 -15.24 3.70 18.80
C MET A 633 -15.38 4.76 17.71
N VAL A 634 -14.89 4.47 16.51
CA VAL A 634 -14.96 5.37 15.36
C VAL A 634 -15.35 4.59 14.12
N ASP A 635 -16.06 5.24 13.21
CA ASP A 635 -16.47 4.67 11.93
C ASP A 635 -16.05 5.55 10.74
N THR A 636 -16.00 4.94 9.57
CA THR A 636 -15.71 5.62 8.31
C THR A 636 -16.35 4.89 7.13
N ILE A 637 -16.34 5.52 5.96
CA ILE A 637 -16.81 4.92 4.71
C ILE A 637 -15.71 4.91 3.65
N VAL A 638 -15.72 3.88 2.81
CA VAL A 638 -14.81 3.73 1.67
C VAL A 638 -15.27 4.61 0.51
N MET A 639 -14.39 5.49 0.03
CA MET A 639 -14.59 6.32 -1.16
C MET A 639 -14.47 5.48 -2.45
N ALA A 640 -15.12 5.92 -3.53
CA ALA A 640 -14.89 5.29 -4.84
C ALA A 640 -13.54 5.69 -5.43
N ASN A 641 -13.02 6.89 -5.13
CA ASN A 641 -11.66 7.26 -5.50
C ASN A 641 -10.62 6.43 -4.73
N LEU A 642 -9.89 5.56 -5.43
CA LEU A 642 -8.78 4.75 -4.89
C LEU A 642 -9.14 3.82 -3.73
N GLY A 643 -10.43 3.59 -3.45
CA GLY A 643 -10.86 2.85 -2.26
C GLY A 643 -10.44 3.50 -0.95
N TYR A 644 -10.18 4.81 -0.96
CA TYR A 644 -9.59 5.50 0.18
C TYR A 644 -10.56 5.57 1.37
N PHE A 645 -10.03 5.32 2.57
CA PHE A 645 -10.68 5.60 3.84
C PHE A 645 -9.67 6.13 4.85
N GLN A 646 -10.16 6.88 5.84
CA GLN A 646 -9.35 7.30 6.99
C GLN A 646 -10.15 7.13 8.29
N LEU A 647 -9.43 6.80 9.36
CA LEU A 647 -9.95 6.65 10.71
C LEU A 647 -9.08 7.46 11.67
N LYS A 648 -9.73 8.02 12.69
CA LYS A 648 -9.09 8.83 13.73
C LYS A 648 -8.71 7.91 14.88
N ALA A 649 -7.44 7.91 15.27
CA ALA A 649 -6.95 7.03 16.31
C ALA A 649 -5.83 7.70 17.11
N ASN A 650 -5.49 7.10 18.24
CA ASN A 650 -4.36 7.49 19.08
C ASN A 650 -3.34 6.35 19.15
N PRO A 651 -2.11 6.59 19.64
CA PRO A 651 -1.13 5.52 19.82
C PRO A 651 -1.73 4.35 20.61
N GLY A 652 -1.60 3.14 20.09
CA GLY A 652 -2.23 1.95 20.66
C GLY A 652 -2.49 0.83 19.65
N ALA A 653 -3.00 -0.29 20.16
CA ALA A 653 -3.44 -1.43 19.36
C ALA A 653 -4.95 -1.35 19.09
N TRP A 654 -5.31 -1.36 17.82
CA TRP A 654 -6.68 -1.20 17.34
C TRP A 654 -7.14 -2.44 16.57
N THR A 655 -8.44 -2.70 16.62
CA THR A 655 -9.12 -3.75 15.86
C THR A 655 -10.02 -3.10 14.82
N LEU A 656 -9.75 -3.37 13.54
CA LEU A 656 -10.54 -2.92 12.40
C LEU A 656 -11.53 -4.02 11.99
N ARG A 657 -12.80 -3.66 11.83
CA ARG A 657 -13.88 -4.57 11.43
C ARG A 657 -14.82 -3.92 10.43
N LEU A 658 -15.51 -4.74 9.64
CA LEU A 658 -16.68 -4.28 8.90
C LEU A 658 -17.77 -3.86 9.90
N ARG A 659 -18.43 -2.73 9.64
CA ARG A 659 -19.52 -2.29 10.50
C ARG A 659 -20.67 -3.28 10.43
N LYS A 660 -21.21 -3.66 11.59
CA LYS A 660 -22.41 -4.48 11.71
C LYS A 660 -23.57 -3.88 10.91
N GLY A 661 -24.27 -4.74 10.17
CA GLY A 661 -25.31 -4.38 9.23
C GLY A 661 -24.89 -4.71 7.79
N ARG A 662 -25.38 -3.92 6.82
CA ARG A 662 -25.27 -4.26 5.39
C ARG A 662 -23.85 -4.50 4.87
N SER A 663 -22.85 -3.80 5.42
CA SER A 663 -21.44 -4.01 5.04
C SER A 663 -20.95 -5.41 5.45
N GLU A 664 -21.20 -5.84 6.69
CA GLU A 664 -20.86 -7.19 7.16
C GLU A 664 -21.79 -8.28 6.57
N GLU A 665 -23.03 -7.96 6.22
CA GLU A 665 -23.96 -8.90 5.58
C GLU A 665 -23.54 -9.27 4.15
N ILE A 666 -23.05 -8.30 3.38
CA ILE A 666 -22.69 -8.49 1.97
C ILE A 666 -21.23 -8.90 1.83
N TYR A 667 -20.33 -8.30 2.61
CA TYR A 667 -18.89 -8.47 2.47
C TYR A 667 -18.26 -9.22 3.64
N GLN A 668 -17.12 -9.84 3.36
CA GLN A 668 -16.16 -10.32 4.35
C GLN A 668 -14.77 -9.80 3.99
N ILE A 669 -13.91 -9.62 4.99
CA ILE A 669 -12.50 -9.30 4.75
C ILE A 669 -11.82 -10.58 4.24
N PHE A 670 -11.23 -10.51 3.05
CA PHE A 670 -10.56 -11.63 2.40
C PHE A 670 -9.07 -11.64 2.70
N SER A 671 -8.41 -10.49 2.60
CA SER A 671 -7.00 -10.33 2.90
C SER A 671 -6.70 -8.88 3.32
N HIS A 672 -5.54 -8.67 3.93
CA HIS A 672 -5.08 -7.35 4.31
C HIS A 672 -3.54 -7.25 4.26
N GLU A 673 -3.02 -6.07 3.90
CA GLU A 673 -1.60 -5.75 3.85
C GLU A 673 -1.28 -4.53 4.72
N GLY A 674 -0.06 -4.48 5.27
CA GLY A 674 0.41 -3.35 6.08
C GLY A 674 -0.10 -3.34 7.53
N THR A 675 -0.66 -4.45 7.99
CA THR A 675 -1.22 -4.67 9.33
C THR A 675 -0.27 -5.46 10.23
N ASP A 676 -0.57 -5.59 11.54
CA ASP A 676 0.25 -6.36 12.48
C ASP A 676 -0.34 -7.75 12.80
N SER A 677 -1.52 -8.07 12.27
CA SER A 677 -2.11 -9.41 12.32
C SER A 677 -1.63 -10.29 11.16
N VAL A 678 -1.56 -11.61 11.39
CA VAL A 678 -1.39 -12.63 10.36
C VAL A 678 -2.67 -12.73 9.51
N ALA A 679 -2.55 -13.01 8.21
CA ALA A 679 -3.65 -13.00 7.25
C ALA A 679 -4.86 -13.90 7.60
N ASP A 680 -4.66 -14.96 8.40
CA ASP A 680 -5.72 -15.92 8.76
C ASP A 680 -6.57 -15.51 9.99
N LEU A 681 -6.28 -14.36 10.61
CA LEU A 681 -7.06 -13.88 11.76
C LEU A 681 -8.33 -13.14 11.29
N THR A 682 -9.48 -13.50 11.87
CA THR A 682 -10.77 -12.84 11.61
C THR A 682 -10.80 -11.37 12.03
N ASP A 683 -9.97 -10.99 12.99
CA ASP A 683 -9.85 -9.63 13.50
C ASP A 683 -8.57 -8.98 12.95
N VAL A 684 -8.73 -7.90 12.18
CA VAL A 684 -7.60 -7.15 11.63
C VAL A 684 -7.01 -6.26 12.72
N ILE A 685 -5.75 -6.51 13.11
CA ILE A 685 -5.06 -5.75 14.17
C ILE A 685 -4.13 -4.72 13.54
N VAL A 686 -4.26 -3.49 13.99
CA VAL A 686 -3.45 -2.35 13.57
C VAL A 686 -2.89 -1.63 14.79
N VAL A 687 -1.57 -1.65 14.92
CA VAL A 687 -0.81 -0.97 15.96
C VAL A 687 -0.29 0.35 15.41
N LEU A 688 -0.65 1.45 16.08
CA LEU A 688 -0.11 2.79 15.84
C LEU A 688 0.95 3.09 16.90
N ASN A 689 2.22 3.01 16.50
CA ASN A 689 3.39 3.24 17.35
C ASN A 689 4.34 4.32 16.80
N ASN A 690 3.91 5.08 15.80
CA ASN A 690 4.70 6.10 15.13
C ASN A 690 3.82 7.34 14.81
N PHE A 691 4.43 8.53 14.77
CA PHE A 691 3.80 9.75 14.30
C PHE A 691 3.56 9.79 12.78
N ARG A 692 4.20 8.89 12.02
CA ARG A 692 3.89 8.67 10.60
C ARG A 692 2.56 7.94 10.45
N SER A 693 1.80 8.27 9.41
CA SER A 693 0.60 7.52 9.02
C SER A 693 0.94 6.05 8.82
N LYS A 694 0.08 5.16 9.32
CA LYS A 694 0.04 3.77 8.89
C LYS A 694 -0.96 3.68 7.74
N ILE A 695 -0.51 3.23 6.58
CA ILE A 695 -1.37 3.01 5.40
C ILE A 695 -1.56 1.51 5.25
N ILE A 696 -2.81 1.07 5.26
CA ILE A 696 -3.18 -0.35 5.10
C ILE A 696 -3.91 -0.57 3.78
N LYS A 697 -3.82 -1.79 3.25
CA LYS A 697 -4.70 -2.23 2.16
C LYS A 697 -5.59 -3.35 2.65
N VAL A 698 -6.88 -3.29 2.34
CA VAL A 698 -7.87 -4.28 2.76
C VAL A 698 -8.62 -4.78 1.55
N GLN A 699 -8.50 -6.07 1.26
CA GLN A 699 -9.29 -6.71 0.23
C GLN A 699 -10.53 -7.33 0.85
N VAL A 700 -11.69 -7.06 0.26
CA VAL A 700 -12.97 -7.63 0.68
C VAL A 700 -13.53 -8.49 -0.44
N GLN A 701 -14.37 -9.45 -0.07
CA GLN A 701 -15.06 -10.31 -1.01
C GLN A 701 -16.54 -10.37 -0.63
N LYS A 702 -17.42 -10.38 -1.63
CA LYS A 702 -18.85 -10.62 -1.38
C LYS A 702 -19.06 -12.06 -0.92
N LYS A 703 -19.92 -12.25 0.08
CA LYS A 703 -20.36 -13.58 0.51
C LYS A 703 -21.14 -14.25 -0.63
N SER A 704 -20.97 -15.56 -0.80
CA SER A 704 -21.53 -16.34 -1.92
C SER A 704 -23.04 -16.15 -2.11
N ALA A 705 -23.81 -16.03 -1.02
CA ALA A 705 -25.25 -15.80 -1.06
C ALA A 705 -25.68 -14.39 -1.50
N LYS A 706 -24.74 -13.44 -1.63
CA LYS A 706 -24.99 -11.99 -1.75
C LYS A 706 -24.26 -11.33 -2.93
N MET A 707 -23.73 -12.11 -3.88
CA MET A 707 -22.95 -11.59 -5.02
C MET A 707 -23.68 -10.51 -5.85
N ASN A 708 -24.99 -10.68 -6.04
CA ASN A 708 -25.83 -9.78 -6.83
C ASN A 708 -26.40 -8.59 -6.05
N GLU A 709 -26.11 -8.46 -4.74
CA GLU A 709 -26.57 -7.32 -3.94
C GLU A 709 -25.59 -6.15 -4.06
N ASP A 710 -26.14 -4.95 -4.26
CA ASP A 710 -25.40 -3.69 -4.16
C ASP A 710 -25.49 -3.16 -2.72
N LEU A 711 -24.44 -2.51 -2.24
CA LEU A 711 -24.37 -1.98 -0.89
C LEU A 711 -25.32 -0.77 -0.71
N LEU A 712 -25.63 -0.04 -1.78
CA LEU A 712 -26.34 1.25 -1.73
C LEU A 712 -27.82 1.19 -2.21
N THR A 713 -28.53 0.06 -2.13
CA THR A 713 -29.95 0.00 -2.56
C THR A 713 -30.94 0.49 -1.49
N ASP A 714 -32.05 1.07 -1.95
CA ASP A 714 -33.19 1.46 -1.10
C ASP A 714 -33.88 0.19 -0.57
N GLY A 715 -34.25 0.16 0.72
CA GLY A 715 -34.97 -0.95 1.37
C GLY A 715 -36.40 -1.18 0.87
N THR A 716 -36.73 -0.79 -0.37
CA THR A 716 -38.08 -0.81 -0.95
C THR A 716 -38.16 -1.47 -2.32
N THR A 717 -37.33 -2.48 -2.59
CA THR A 717 -37.56 -3.39 -3.71
C THR A 717 -37.90 -4.79 -3.21
N GLY A 718 -39.04 -4.88 -2.51
CA GLY A 718 -39.82 -6.10 -2.51
C GLY A 718 -40.26 -6.39 -3.94
N LYS A 719 -39.81 -7.53 -4.49
CA LYS A 719 -40.27 -8.06 -5.77
C LYS A 719 -41.81 -8.04 -5.81
N LYS A 720 -42.39 -7.21 -6.68
CA LYS A 720 -43.76 -7.44 -7.19
C LYS A 720 -43.73 -8.71 -8.03
N GLY A 721 -43.77 -9.86 -7.37
CA GLY A 721 -43.96 -11.17 -7.97
C GLY A 721 -45.33 -11.70 -7.57
N ASN A 722 -46.24 -11.71 -8.54
CA ASN A 722 -47.56 -12.32 -8.46
C ASN A 722 -47.45 -13.79 -8.05
N ARG A 723 -48.03 -14.18 -6.91
CA ARG A 723 -48.51 -15.55 -6.65
C ARG A 723 -49.44 -15.58 -5.44
N GLU A 724 -50.73 -15.66 -5.73
CA GLU A 724 -51.78 -16.06 -4.78
C GLU A 724 -51.63 -17.56 -4.44
N SER A 725 -51.98 -17.92 -3.19
CA SER A 725 -52.58 -19.20 -2.73
C SER A 725 -51.90 -19.85 -1.50
N VAL A 726 -52.58 -19.72 -0.34
CA VAL A 726 -52.78 -20.67 0.80
C VAL A 726 -51.51 -21.22 1.50
N THR A 727 -51.27 -21.07 2.82
CA THR A 727 -52.06 -21.51 3.98
C THR A 727 -51.73 -20.72 5.25
N ARG A 728 -52.79 -20.45 6.03
CA ARG A 728 -52.77 -19.86 7.38
C ARG A 728 -52.12 -20.81 8.39
N PHE A 729 -51.13 -20.32 9.15
CA PHE A 729 -50.94 -20.70 10.55
C PHE A 729 -50.56 -19.44 11.34
N SER A 730 -51.40 -19.17 12.32
CA SER A 730 -51.38 -18.07 13.26
C SER A 730 -50.42 -18.36 14.40
N GLU A 731 -49.48 -17.45 14.65
CA GLU A 731 -49.00 -17.13 16.00
C GLU A 731 -48.56 -15.66 15.99
N GLU A 732 -49.21 -14.88 16.86
CA GLU A 732 -49.10 -13.43 16.97
C GLU A 732 -47.70 -13.03 17.45
N ILE A 733 -46.92 -12.41 16.57
CA ILE A 733 -45.73 -11.62 16.92
C ILE A 733 -46.10 -10.16 16.63
N PRO A 734 -45.84 -9.20 17.54
CA PRO A 734 -46.29 -7.83 17.38
C PRO A 734 -45.73 -7.21 16.10
N THR A 735 -46.64 -6.65 15.31
CA THR A 735 -46.39 -5.84 14.11
C THR A 735 -45.38 -4.73 14.36
N GLU A 736 -44.29 -4.81 13.60
CA GLU A 736 -43.60 -3.72 12.91
C GLU A 736 -43.56 -2.35 13.60
N GLU A 737 -42.44 -2.07 14.29
CA GLU A 737 -41.92 -0.72 14.34
C GLU A 737 -41.55 -0.28 12.92
N LYS A 738 -42.47 0.42 12.24
CA LYS A 738 -42.10 1.29 11.12
C LYS A 738 -40.93 2.15 11.56
N GLU A 739 -39.81 2.07 10.83
CA GLU A 739 -38.64 2.94 11.00
C GLU A 739 -39.10 4.38 11.21
N LYS A 740 -38.99 4.87 12.45
CA LYS A 740 -39.17 6.30 12.75
C LYS A 740 -38.05 7.03 12.04
N LYS A 741 -38.34 7.63 10.87
CA LYS A 741 -37.52 8.74 10.35
C LYS A 741 -37.35 9.72 11.51
N SER A 742 -36.12 9.95 11.97
CA SER A 742 -35.87 10.98 12.97
C SER A 742 -36.38 12.31 12.39
N ASP A 743 -37.43 12.89 12.96
CA ASP A 743 -37.97 14.20 12.54
C ASP A 743 -37.05 15.33 13.03
N ILE A 744 -35.74 15.18 12.82
CA ILE A 744 -34.68 16.12 13.20
C ILE A 744 -34.27 16.90 11.96
N LEU A 745 -34.07 18.20 12.14
CA LEU A 745 -33.56 19.12 11.12
C LEU A 745 -32.03 19.22 11.26
N ASN A 746 -31.29 18.69 10.28
CA ASN A 746 -29.83 18.72 10.27
C ASN A 746 -29.31 19.94 9.49
N ILE A 747 -28.58 20.82 10.18
CA ILE A 747 -28.01 22.04 9.60
C ILE A 747 -26.50 22.02 9.75
N PHE A 748 -25.78 22.16 8.64
CA PHE A 748 -24.33 22.29 8.60
C PHE A 748 -23.91 23.73 8.36
N SER A 749 -22.89 24.19 9.09
CA SER A 749 -22.31 25.51 8.86
C SER A 749 -20.83 25.53 9.23
N VAL A 750 -20.13 26.56 8.78
CA VAL A 750 -18.71 26.78 9.04
C VAL A 750 -18.46 28.26 9.30
N ALA A 751 -17.60 28.56 10.26
CA ALA A 751 -17.12 29.90 10.54
C ALA A 751 -15.60 29.87 10.73
N SER A 752 -14.95 30.98 10.41
CA SER A 752 -13.51 31.21 10.64
C SER A 752 -13.37 32.65 11.13
N GLY A 753 -12.86 32.80 12.35
CA GLY A 753 -12.71 34.08 13.03
C GLY A 753 -13.93 34.50 13.86
N HIS A 754 -13.67 35.32 14.89
CA HIS A 754 -14.65 35.70 15.91
C HIS A 754 -15.86 36.47 15.35
N LEU A 755 -15.66 37.23 14.27
CA LEU A 755 -16.75 37.95 13.61
C LEU A 755 -17.76 36.99 12.98
N TYR A 756 -17.29 36.00 12.21
CA TYR A 756 -18.17 35.02 11.58
C TYR A 756 -18.79 34.07 12.61
N GLU A 757 -18.09 33.75 13.70
CA GLU A 757 -18.67 33.00 14.82
C GLU A 757 -19.78 33.77 15.55
N ARG A 758 -19.70 35.10 15.60
CA ARG A 758 -20.78 35.94 16.09
C ARG A 758 -21.99 35.90 15.17
N PHE A 759 -21.79 36.03 13.86
CA PHE A 759 -22.86 35.85 12.89
C PHE A 759 -23.47 34.45 12.98
N LEU A 760 -22.64 33.41 13.11
CA LEU A 760 -23.07 32.03 13.22
C LEU A 760 -24.03 31.79 14.40
N ARG A 761 -23.73 32.37 15.56
CA ARG A 761 -24.62 32.30 16.74
C ARG A 761 -25.97 32.96 16.48
N ILE A 762 -25.98 34.07 15.74
CA ILE A 762 -27.21 34.77 15.34
C ILE A 762 -28.00 33.95 14.31
N MET A 763 -27.33 33.36 13.32
CA MET A 763 -27.92 32.44 12.36
C MET A 763 -28.62 31.29 13.09
N MET A 764 -27.92 30.62 14.02
CA MET A 764 -28.49 29.55 14.84
C MET A 764 -29.73 30.00 15.62
N LEU A 765 -29.66 31.15 16.30
CA LEU A 765 -30.79 31.68 17.05
C LEU A 765 -31.97 32.02 16.14
N SER A 766 -31.71 32.58 14.96
CA SER A 766 -32.74 32.90 13.97
C SER A 766 -33.46 31.63 13.48
N VAL A 767 -32.75 30.52 13.25
CA VAL A 767 -33.37 29.23 12.92
C VAL A 767 -34.28 28.76 14.04
N LEU A 768 -33.77 28.73 15.28
CA LEU A 768 -34.48 28.19 16.45
C LEU A 768 -35.75 28.99 16.78
N ARG A 769 -35.79 30.28 16.44
CA ARG A 769 -36.99 31.12 16.61
C ARG A 769 -38.10 30.81 15.60
N HIS A 770 -37.76 30.26 14.43
CA HIS A 770 -38.69 30.08 13.31
C HIS A 770 -39.01 28.61 13.01
N THR A 771 -38.49 27.65 13.78
CA THR A 771 -38.86 26.23 13.65
C THR A 771 -39.31 25.64 14.98
N LYS A 772 -40.28 24.74 14.92
CA LYS A 772 -40.67 23.88 16.05
C LYS A 772 -40.03 22.49 15.98
N THR A 773 -39.36 22.20 14.87
CA THR A 773 -38.72 20.90 14.61
C THR A 773 -37.43 20.82 15.42
N PRO A 774 -37.14 19.70 16.11
CA PRO A 774 -35.85 19.51 16.77
C PRO A 774 -34.69 19.75 15.80
N VAL A 775 -33.73 20.58 16.19
CA VAL A 775 -32.60 20.97 15.33
C VAL A 775 -31.31 20.33 15.84
N LYS A 776 -30.54 19.77 14.92
CA LYS A 776 -29.16 19.35 15.14
C LYS A 776 -28.21 20.15 14.25
N PHE A 777 -27.29 20.89 14.87
CA PHE A 777 -26.26 21.65 14.17
C PHE A 777 -24.96 20.86 14.02
N TRP A 778 -24.34 20.94 12.85
CA TRP A 778 -23.09 20.29 12.51
C TRP A 778 -22.06 21.38 12.18
N PHE A 779 -20.87 21.30 12.77
CA PHE A 779 -19.81 22.28 12.53
C PHE A 779 -18.48 21.61 12.23
N LEU A 780 -17.67 22.28 11.39
CA LEU A 780 -16.32 21.84 11.10
C LEU A 780 -15.38 22.25 12.25
N LYS A 781 -14.99 21.28 13.07
CA LYS A 781 -14.29 21.49 14.35
C LYS A 781 -13.04 22.37 14.23
N ASN A 782 -12.19 22.09 13.23
CA ASN A 782 -10.84 22.66 13.11
C ASN A 782 -10.78 24.16 12.81
N TYR A 783 -11.90 24.78 12.45
CA TYR A 783 -11.97 26.20 12.08
C TYR A 783 -12.66 27.06 13.14
N LEU A 784 -13.24 26.43 14.16
CA LEU A 784 -13.85 27.11 15.29
C LEU A 784 -12.79 27.48 16.33
N SER A 785 -12.93 28.68 16.89
CA SER A 785 -12.12 29.17 18.00
C SER A 785 -12.39 28.36 19.27
N PRO A 786 -11.40 28.26 20.17
CA PRO A 786 -11.60 27.73 21.52
C PRO A 786 -12.80 28.38 22.22
N THR A 787 -12.93 29.71 22.10
CA THR A 787 -14.02 30.49 22.69
C THR A 787 -15.40 30.02 22.22
N PHE A 788 -15.58 29.74 20.93
CA PHE A 788 -16.86 29.26 20.41
C PHE A 788 -17.17 27.84 20.90
N LYS A 789 -16.16 26.94 20.89
CA LYS A 789 -16.28 25.56 21.39
C LYS A 789 -16.68 25.52 22.87
N ASP A 790 -16.21 26.48 23.66
CA ASP A 790 -16.56 26.66 25.07
C ASP A 790 -18.01 27.15 25.29
N ILE A 791 -18.54 27.99 24.39
CA ILE A 791 -19.85 28.63 24.56
C ILE A 791 -21.00 27.76 24.04
N ILE A 792 -20.78 27.00 22.96
CA ILE A 792 -21.85 26.24 22.30
C ILE A 792 -22.59 25.23 23.21
N PRO A 793 -21.97 24.53 24.19
CA PRO A 793 -22.69 23.63 25.08
C PRO A 793 -23.74 24.37 25.94
N HIS A 794 -23.41 25.59 26.40
CA HIS A 794 -24.32 26.43 27.17
C HIS A 794 -25.48 26.94 26.30
N MET A 795 -25.20 27.28 25.04
CA MET A 795 -26.25 27.65 24.08
C MET A 795 -27.18 26.47 23.78
N ALA A 796 -26.63 25.27 23.57
CA ALA A 796 -27.39 24.05 23.34
C ALA A 796 -28.37 23.77 24.50
N LYS A 797 -27.88 23.89 25.74
CA LYS A 797 -28.72 23.73 26.95
C LYS A 797 -29.80 24.80 27.07
N LYS A 798 -29.50 26.07 26.77
CA LYS A 798 -30.46 27.18 26.91
C LYS A 798 -31.54 27.16 25.84
N TYR A 799 -31.16 26.90 24.58
CA TYR A 799 -32.05 27.00 23.43
C TYR A 799 -32.61 25.64 22.97
N GLY A 800 -32.18 24.53 23.57
CA GLY A 800 -32.78 23.20 23.36
C GLY A 800 -32.45 22.59 21.99
N PHE A 801 -31.19 22.64 21.55
CA PHE A 801 -30.74 22.02 20.29
C PHE A 801 -29.60 21.02 20.53
N GLU A 802 -29.42 20.10 19.59
CA GLU A 802 -28.28 19.19 19.55
C GLU A 802 -27.17 19.75 18.65
N TYR A 803 -25.92 19.40 18.93
CA TYR A 803 -24.83 19.75 18.03
C TYR A 803 -23.76 18.65 17.96
N GLU A 804 -23.01 18.64 16.87
CA GLU A 804 -21.89 17.74 16.68
C GLU A 804 -20.75 18.43 15.92
N LEU A 805 -19.52 18.17 16.35
CA LEU A 805 -18.31 18.71 15.76
C LEU A 805 -17.68 17.66 14.85
N VAL A 806 -17.80 17.85 13.54
CA VAL A 806 -17.27 16.95 12.52
C VAL A 806 -15.90 17.42 12.07
N GLN A 807 -15.06 16.46 11.70
CA GLN A 807 -13.73 16.70 11.18
C GLN A 807 -13.32 15.57 10.24
N TYR A 808 -12.60 15.93 9.19
CA TYR A 808 -12.06 15.01 8.18
C TYR A 808 -10.75 15.62 7.69
N LYS A 809 -9.68 14.84 7.52
CA LYS A 809 -8.43 15.37 6.96
C LYS A 809 -8.51 15.38 5.44
N TRP A 810 -7.96 16.42 4.83
CA TRP A 810 -7.77 16.47 3.38
C TRP A 810 -6.89 15.29 2.90
N PRO A 811 -7.39 14.40 2.01
CA PRO A 811 -6.63 13.24 1.58
C PRO A 811 -5.35 13.60 0.83
N ARG A 812 -4.29 12.82 1.01
CA ARG A 812 -2.96 13.06 0.41
C ARG A 812 -2.95 13.09 -1.11
N TRP A 813 -3.78 12.26 -1.73
CA TRP A 813 -3.87 12.14 -3.18
C TRP A 813 -4.65 13.31 -3.81
N LEU A 814 -5.42 14.07 -3.02
CA LEU A 814 -6.23 15.17 -3.48
C LEU A 814 -5.43 16.48 -3.40
N TYR A 815 -5.39 17.25 -4.48
CA TYR A 815 -4.60 18.48 -4.56
C TYR A 815 -4.94 19.45 -3.42
N GLN A 816 -3.94 19.84 -2.63
CA GLN A 816 -4.13 20.67 -1.43
C GLN A 816 -4.21 22.16 -1.78
N GLN A 817 -5.04 22.89 -1.03
CA GLN A 817 -5.11 24.35 -1.09
C GLN A 817 -4.21 24.95 0.00
N THR A 818 -3.54 26.06 -0.29
CA THR A 818 -2.64 26.73 0.66
C THR A 818 -3.31 27.85 1.44
N GLU A 819 -4.36 28.47 0.88
CA GLU A 819 -5.13 29.54 1.49
C GLU A 819 -6.28 28.98 2.33
N LYS A 820 -6.38 29.41 3.60
CA LYS A 820 -7.36 28.90 4.57
C LYS A 820 -8.81 29.00 4.06
N GLN A 821 -9.15 30.11 3.40
CA GLN A 821 -10.47 30.33 2.81
C GLN A 821 -10.81 29.31 1.72
N ARG A 822 -9.88 29.02 0.80
CA ARG A 822 -10.07 28.02 -0.26
C ARG A 822 -10.21 26.61 0.32
N ILE A 823 -9.48 26.30 1.39
CA ILE A 823 -9.64 25.02 2.11
C ILE A 823 -11.06 24.91 2.69
N ILE A 824 -11.56 25.95 3.35
CA ILE A 824 -12.94 25.97 3.91
C ILE A 824 -13.97 25.74 2.80
N TRP A 825 -13.84 26.42 1.66
CA TRP A 825 -14.70 26.20 0.51
C TRP A 825 -14.67 24.76 0.00
N GLY A 826 -13.49 24.14 0.00
CA GLY A 826 -13.35 22.71 -0.32
C GLY A 826 -14.16 21.83 0.64
N TYR A 827 -14.09 22.07 1.95
CA TYR A 827 -14.87 21.31 2.94
C TYR A 827 -16.37 21.50 2.83
N LYS A 828 -16.85 22.64 2.32
CA LYS A 828 -18.28 22.86 2.06
C LYS A 828 -18.83 21.90 1.00
N ILE A 829 -18.01 21.38 0.07
CA ILE A 829 -18.53 20.62 -1.09
C ILE A 829 -17.88 19.26 -1.33
N LEU A 830 -16.57 19.11 -1.13
CA LEU A 830 -15.82 17.94 -1.57
C LEU A 830 -16.01 16.71 -0.69
N PHE A 831 -16.42 16.87 0.57
CA PHE A 831 -16.43 15.80 1.57
C PHE A 831 -17.81 15.53 2.19
N LEU A 832 -18.89 16.05 1.59
CA LEU A 832 -20.25 15.92 2.13
C LEU A 832 -20.71 14.46 2.30
N ASP A 833 -20.20 13.53 1.49
CA ASP A 833 -20.48 12.10 1.56
C ASP A 833 -19.87 11.43 2.80
N VAL A 834 -18.66 11.85 3.18
CA VAL A 834 -17.83 11.22 4.23
C VAL A 834 -17.80 11.99 5.56
N LEU A 835 -18.16 13.28 5.55
CA LEU A 835 -18.10 14.13 6.75
C LEU A 835 -19.20 13.78 7.76
N PHE A 836 -20.34 13.28 7.28
CA PHE A 836 -21.49 12.93 8.11
C PHE A 836 -21.70 11.42 8.17
N PRO A 837 -22.21 10.89 9.30
CA PRO A 837 -22.59 9.49 9.42
C PRO A 837 -23.64 9.08 8.37
N LEU A 838 -23.72 7.78 8.07
CA LEU A 838 -24.71 7.27 7.11
C LEU A 838 -26.17 7.44 7.56
N ALA A 839 -26.39 7.54 8.88
CA ALA A 839 -27.72 7.77 9.47
C ALA A 839 -28.31 9.15 9.12
N VAL A 840 -27.49 10.09 8.65
CA VAL A 840 -27.95 11.41 8.20
C VAL A 840 -28.43 11.31 6.76
N ASP A 841 -29.75 11.42 6.57
CA ASP A 841 -30.41 11.29 5.26
C ASP A 841 -30.27 12.55 4.39
N LYS A 842 -30.48 13.71 5.00
CA LYS A 842 -30.50 15.01 4.32
C LYS A 842 -29.91 16.07 5.24
N ILE A 843 -29.13 16.98 4.67
CA ILE A 843 -28.50 18.07 5.40
C ILE A 843 -28.66 19.40 4.66
N ILE A 844 -28.83 20.48 5.40
CA ILE A 844 -28.95 21.84 4.86
C ILE A 844 -27.72 22.62 5.25
N PHE A 845 -27.01 23.19 4.29
CA PHE A 845 -25.95 24.15 4.57
C PHE A 845 -26.51 25.56 4.65
N VAL A 846 -26.17 26.29 5.70
CA VAL A 846 -26.54 27.70 5.89
C VAL A 846 -25.26 28.49 6.21
N ASP A 847 -24.96 29.53 5.42
CA ASP A 847 -23.78 30.36 5.67
C ASP A 847 -23.89 31.12 7.00
N ALA A 848 -22.75 31.41 7.62
CA ALA A 848 -22.70 31.94 8.97
C ALA A 848 -23.37 33.33 9.09
N ASP A 849 -23.36 34.12 8.02
CA ASP A 849 -23.92 35.47 7.96
C ASP A 849 -25.35 35.53 7.40
N GLN A 850 -26.02 34.39 7.26
CA GLN A 850 -27.44 34.36 6.93
C GLN A 850 -28.36 34.56 8.13
N ILE A 851 -29.52 35.18 7.88
CA ILE A 851 -30.62 35.29 8.82
C ILE A 851 -31.83 34.54 8.28
N VAL A 852 -32.38 33.63 9.08
CA VAL A 852 -33.51 32.78 8.71
C VAL A 852 -34.81 33.31 9.33
N ARG A 853 -35.84 33.49 8.51
CA ARG A 853 -37.18 34.02 8.87
C ARG A 853 -38.32 33.01 8.65
N SER A 854 -38.02 31.81 8.19
CA SER A 854 -39.01 30.78 7.88
C SER A 854 -38.54 29.39 8.33
N ASP A 855 -39.49 28.45 8.42
CA ASP A 855 -39.17 27.09 8.89
C ASP A 855 -38.37 26.33 7.83
N LEU A 856 -37.10 26.04 8.14
CA LEU A 856 -36.20 25.26 7.27
C LEU A 856 -36.66 23.81 7.07
N LYS A 857 -37.64 23.33 7.84
CA LYS A 857 -38.33 22.07 7.54
C LYS A 857 -38.90 22.04 6.12
N GLU A 858 -39.35 23.17 5.59
CA GLU A 858 -39.82 23.26 4.20
C GLU A 858 -38.72 22.90 3.18
N LEU A 859 -37.45 23.27 3.42
CA LEU A 859 -36.32 22.88 2.55
C LEU A 859 -35.96 21.40 2.72
N ARG A 860 -36.04 20.89 3.96
CA ARG A 860 -35.80 19.46 4.23
C ARG A 860 -36.83 18.60 3.51
N ASP A 861 -38.09 19.02 3.50
CA ASP A 861 -39.19 18.24 2.92
C ASP A 861 -39.38 18.50 1.42
N LEU A 862 -38.68 19.50 0.85
CA LEU A 862 -38.70 19.80 -0.58
C LEU A 862 -38.23 18.62 -1.43
N ASP A 863 -38.99 18.30 -2.47
CA ASP A 863 -38.61 17.32 -3.49
C ASP A 863 -37.54 17.91 -4.44
N LEU A 864 -36.40 17.23 -4.49
CA LEU A 864 -35.27 17.58 -5.35
C LEU A 864 -35.41 16.99 -6.77
N ASN A 865 -36.52 16.32 -7.09
CA ASN A 865 -36.78 15.69 -8.39
C ASN A 865 -35.65 14.75 -8.82
N GLY A 866 -35.09 13.99 -7.86
CA GLY A 866 -33.98 13.08 -8.09
C GLY A 866 -32.59 13.73 -8.20
N ALA A 867 -32.47 15.06 -8.05
CA ALA A 867 -31.17 15.71 -7.92
C ALA A 867 -30.55 15.43 -6.54
N PRO A 868 -29.22 15.22 -6.44
CA PRO A 868 -28.53 14.99 -5.17
C PRO A 868 -28.50 16.22 -4.25
N TYR A 869 -28.61 17.43 -4.81
CA TYR A 869 -28.66 18.67 -4.04
C TYR A 869 -29.45 19.76 -4.76
N GLY A 870 -29.94 20.73 -3.98
CA GLY A 870 -30.64 21.90 -4.46
C GLY A 870 -29.99 23.19 -3.97
N TYR A 871 -29.77 24.13 -4.87
CA TYR A 871 -29.14 25.42 -4.60
C TYR A 871 -30.07 26.56 -5.00
N THR A 872 -29.91 27.71 -4.34
CA THR A 872 -30.60 28.94 -4.72
C THR A 872 -29.91 29.58 -5.94
N PRO A 873 -30.65 30.02 -6.97
CA PRO A 873 -30.06 30.79 -8.08
C PRO A 873 -29.79 32.24 -7.67
N PHE A 874 -28.87 32.90 -8.38
CA PHE A 874 -28.68 34.34 -8.22
C PHE A 874 -29.96 35.14 -8.55
N CYS A 875 -30.21 36.19 -7.77
CA CYS A 875 -31.30 37.13 -8.04
C CYS A 875 -31.05 37.93 -9.32
N ASP A 876 -32.06 37.94 -10.19
CA ASP A 876 -32.03 38.69 -11.45
C ASP A 876 -32.82 40.02 -11.40
N SER A 877 -33.47 40.34 -10.27
CA SER A 877 -34.47 41.42 -10.25
C SER A 877 -33.91 42.84 -10.14
N ARG A 878 -32.75 43.07 -9.51
CA ARG A 878 -32.12 44.40 -9.45
C ARG A 878 -31.33 44.71 -10.73
N LYS A 879 -31.96 45.38 -11.70
CA LYS A 879 -31.39 45.70 -13.03
C LYS A 879 -30.13 46.57 -13.01
N GLU A 880 -29.98 47.44 -12.00
CA GLU A 880 -28.80 48.32 -11.86
C GLU A 880 -27.46 47.59 -11.66
N MET A 881 -27.52 46.27 -11.46
CA MET A 881 -26.40 45.40 -11.19
C MET A 881 -26.07 44.47 -12.35
N ASP A 882 -26.75 44.62 -13.50
CA ASP A 882 -26.55 43.82 -14.71
C ASP A 882 -25.09 43.79 -15.17
N GLY A 883 -24.37 44.92 -15.08
CA GLY A 883 -22.96 45.01 -15.46
C GLY A 883 -22.01 44.15 -14.60
N TYR A 884 -22.42 43.72 -13.40
CA TYR A 884 -21.63 42.87 -12.51
C TYR A 884 -22.02 41.37 -12.60
N ARG A 885 -23.00 41.01 -13.43
CA ARG A 885 -23.47 39.62 -13.59
C ARG A 885 -22.57 38.84 -14.53
N PHE A 886 -21.38 38.50 -14.06
CA PHE A 886 -20.35 37.80 -14.84
C PHE A 886 -20.82 36.46 -15.43
N TRP A 887 -21.81 35.79 -14.82
CA TRP A 887 -22.35 34.53 -15.31
C TRP A 887 -23.24 34.66 -16.55
N LYS A 888 -23.63 35.89 -16.95
CA LYS A 888 -24.42 36.16 -18.16
C LYS A 888 -23.58 36.41 -19.40
N SER A 889 -22.26 36.36 -19.31
CA SER A 889 -21.34 36.51 -20.44
C SER A 889 -20.18 35.51 -20.39
N GLY A 890 -19.38 35.47 -21.45
CA GLY A 890 -18.14 34.69 -21.51
C GLY A 890 -18.32 33.19 -21.29
N TYR A 891 -17.38 32.60 -20.55
CA TYR A 891 -17.33 31.16 -20.28
C TYR A 891 -18.62 30.64 -19.63
N TRP A 892 -19.09 31.29 -18.57
CA TRP A 892 -20.25 30.82 -17.80
C TRP A 892 -21.54 30.81 -18.61
N ALA A 893 -21.80 31.84 -19.42
CA ALA A 893 -22.98 31.85 -20.29
C ALA A 893 -22.96 30.72 -21.32
N SER A 894 -21.79 30.47 -21.93
CA SER A 894 -21.60 29.37 -22.89
C SER A 894 -21.78 28.00 -22.22
N HIS A 895 -21.14 27.79 -21.06
CA HIS A 895 -21.17 26.52 -20.33
C HIS A 895 -22.54 26.17 -19.74
N LEU A 896 -23.24 27.15 -19.15
CA LEU A 896 -24.53 26.93 -18.50
C LEU A 896 -25.68 26.79 -19.52
N GLY A 897 -25.55 27.40 -20.70
CA GLY A 897 -26.61 27.45 -21.70
C GLY A 897 -27.88 28.09 -21.14
N LYS A 898 -28.96 27.31 -21.01
CA LYS A 898 -30.24 27.78 -20.44
C LYS A 898 -30.36 27.59 -18.92
N ARG A 899 -29.34 27.03 -18.27
CA ARG A 899 -29.35 26.77 -16.82
C ARG A 899 -28.96 28.01 -16.05
N LYS A 900 -29.46 28.12 -14.81
CA LYS A 900 -29.13 29.23 -13.91
C LYS A 900 -27.77 29.02 -13.26
N TYR A 901 -27.11 30.11 -12.91
CA TYR A 901 -25.95 30.11 -12.05
C TYR A 901 -26.40 30.19 -10.58
N HIS A 902 -25.88 29.31 -9.73
CA HIS A 902 -26.31 29.12 -8.36
C HIS A 902 -25.28 29.63 -7.34
N ILE A 903 -25.74 29.98 -6.14
CA ILE A 903 -24.92 30.52 -5.04
C ILE A 903 -24.81 29.54 -3.87
N SER A 904 -23.63 29.46 -3.26
CA SER A 904 -23.29 28.48 -2.20
C SER A 904 -23.65 28.91 -0.78
N ALA A 905 -24.42 30.00 -0.61
CA ALA A 905 -24.79 30.53 0.70
C ALA A 905 -25.88 29.68 1.40
N LEU A 906 -26.79 29.08 0.62
CA LEU A 906 -27.83 28.17 1.11
C LEU A 906 -28.07 27.05 0.11
N TYR A 907 -27.93 25.81 0.56
CA TYR A 907 -28.24 24.62 -0.25
C TYR A 907 -28.65 23.43 0.62
N VAL A 908 -29.40 22.51 0.01
CA VAL A 908 -29.86 21.26 0.63
C VAL A 908 -29.26 20.08 -0.10
N VAL A 909 -28.82 19.06 0.63
CA VAL A 909 -28.17 17.87 0.09
C VAL A 909 -28.90 16.63 0.57
N ASP A 910 -29.41 15.84 -0.37
CA ASP A 910 -29.90 14.50 -0.11
C ASP A 910 -28.69 13.55 -0.08
N LEU A 911 -28.18 13.26 1.12
CA LEU A 911 -26.96 12.49 1.31
C LEU A 911 -27.13 11.04 0.84
N LYS A 912 -28.34 10.47 0.95
CA LYS A 912 -28.65 9.14 0.39
C LYS A 912 -28.45 9.14 -1.12
N LYS A 913 -29.06 10.08 -1.83
CA LYS A 913 -28.90 10.19 -3.29
C LYS A 913 -27.47 10.58 -3.68
N PHE A 914 -26.85 11.50 -2.95
CA PHE A 914 -25.49 12.00 -3.17
C PHE A 914 -24.47 10.86 -3.13
N ARG A 915 -24.54 9.99 -2.11
CA ARG A 915 -23.70 8.79 -1.97
C ARG A 915 -24.04 7.75 -3.05
N LYS A 916 -25.32 7.49 -3.30
CA LYS A 916 -25.79 6.51 -4.30
C LYS A 916 -25.23 6.76 -5.71
N ILE A 917 -25.15 8.02 -6.13
CA ILE A 917 -24.62 8.38 -7.46
C ILE A 917 -23.13 8.70 -7.45
N ALA A 918 -22.44 8.53 -6.32
CA ALA A 918 -21.05 8.92 -6.11
C ALA A 918 -20.78 10.39 -6.51
N ALA A 919 -21.67 11.30 -6.12
CA ALA A 919 -21.54 12.72 -6.47
C ALA A 919 -20.26 13.33 -5.88
N GLY A 920 -19.90 12.96 -4.65
CA GLY A 920 -18.66 13.38 -3.99
C GLY A 920 -17.42 12.98 -4.78
N ASP A 921 -17.33 11.73 -5.22
CA ASP A 921 -16.18 11.25 -6.01
C ASP A 921 -16.06 11.95 -7.36
N ARG A 922 -17.19 12.24 -8.02
CA ARG A 922 -17.21 13.01 -9.28
C ARG A 922 -16.73 14.45 -9.06
N LEU A 923 -17.18 15.09 -7.98
CA LEU A 923 -16.76 16.45 -7.62
C LEU A 923 -15.26 16.49 -7.31
N ARG A 924 -14.72 15.51 -6.56
CA ARG A 924 -13.28 15.40 -6.28
C ARG A 924 -12.46 15.15 -7.54
N GLY A 925 -12.93 14.29 -8.45
CA GLY A 925 -12.28 14.04 -9.73
C GLY A 925 -12.19 15.30 -10.61
N GLN A 926 -13.30 16.04 -10.73
CA GLN A 926 -13.32 17.30 -11.49
C GLN A 926 -12.46 18.37 -10.81
N TYR A 927 -12.53 18.48 -9.48
CA TYR A 927 -11.68 19.38 -8.73
C TYR A 927 -10.20 19.09 -9.00
N GLN A 928 -9.77 17.83 -8.94
CA GLN A 928 -8.38 17.44 -9.19
C GLN A 928 -7.89 17.86 -10.59
N ALA A 929 -8.77 17.81 -11.59
CA ALA A 929 -8.45 18.23 -12.95
C ALA A 929 -8.32 19.76 -13.08
N LEU A 930 -9.17 20.53 -12.39
CA LEU A 930 -9.20 21.99 -12.49
C LEU A 930 -8.19 22.68 -11.55
N SER A 931 -7.96 22.13 -10.36
CA SER A 931 -7.25 22.81 -9.27
C SER A 931 -5.74 22.97 -9.51
N GLN A 932 -5.18 22.31 -10.52
CA GLN A 932 -3.78 22.48 -10.92
C GLN A 932 -3.51 23.87 -11.50
N ASP A 933 -4.52 24.49 -12.12
CA ASP A 933 -4.49 25.92 -12.47
C ASP A 933 -5.07 26.73 -11.30
N PRO A 934 -4.28 27.61 -10.66
CA PRO A 934 -4.76 28.48 -9.57
C PRO A 934 -5.94 29.38 -9.97
N ASN A 935 -6.14 29.65 -11.27
CA ASN A 935 -7.15 30.59 -11.75
C ASN A 935 -8.49 29.94 -12.17
N SER A 936 -8.60 28.61 -12.15
CA SER A 936 -9.76 27.90 -12.70
C SER A 936 -11.04 28.10 -11.87
N LEU A 937 -10.92 28.04 -10.54
CA LEU A 937 -12.01 28.09 -9.58
C LEU A 937 -11.85 29.32 -8.68
N SER A 938 -12.56 30.40 -9.02
CA SER A 938 -12.50 31.66 -8.26
C SER A 938 -13.14 31.47 -6.89
N ASN A 939 -14.37 30.94 -6.86
CA ASN A 939 -15.08 30.56 -5.64
C ASN A 939 -15.35 29.06 -5.69
N LEU A 940 -14.46 28.25 -5.11
CA LEU A 940 -14.47 26.79 -5.24
C LEU A 940 -15.83 26.15 -4.88
N ASP A 941 -16.47 26.58 -3.80
CA ASP A 941 -17.74 26.04 -3.31
C ASP A 941 -18.94 26.36 -4.21
N GLN A 942 -18.84 27.40 -5.04
CA GLN A 942 -19.87 27.85 -5.97
C GLN A 942 -19.59 27.40 -7.41
N ASP A 943 -18.36 27.56 -7.89
CA ASP A 943 -17.96 27.30 -9.26
C ASP A 943 -17.95 25.79 -9.56
N LEU A 944 -17.52 24.96 -8.62
CA LEU A 944 -17.43 23.51 -8.87
C LEU A 944 -18.82 22.86 -9.11
N PRO A 945 -19.86 23.09 -8.29
CA PRO A 945 -21.22 22.62 -8.60
C PRO A 945 -21.77 23.17 -9.93
N ASN A 946 -21.61 24.47 -10.19
CA ASN A 946 -22.09 25.07 -11.44
C ASN A 946 -21.34 24.54 -12.68
N ASN A 947 -20.06 24.23 -12.56
CA ASN A 947 -19.29 23.58 -13.61
C ASN A 947 -19.80 22.16 -13.87
N MET A 948 -20.12 21.42 -12.80
CA MET A 948 -20.60 20.04 -12.86
C MET A 948 -22.09 19.89 -13.14
N ILE A 949 -22.83 20.98 -13.37
CA ILE A 949 -24.30 21.00 -13.47
C ILE A 949 -24.92 20.03 -14.50
N HIS A 950 -24.15 19.63 -15.53
CA HIS A 950 -24.58 18.68 -16.56
C HIS A 950 -24.35 17.22 -16.15
N GLN A 951 -23.36 16.94 -15.29
CA GLN A 951 -23.01 15.60 -14.81
C GLN A 951 -23.63 15.28 -13.45
N VAL A 952 -23.79 16.30 -12.61
CA VAL A 952 -24.40 16.25 -11.28
C VAL A 952 -25.51 17.29 -11.25
N ALA A 953 -26.75 16.81 -11.31
CA ALA A 953 -27.91 17.69 -11.45
C ALA A 953 -28.09 18.59 -10.21
N ILE A 954 -28.49 19.84 -10.45
CA ILE A 954 -28.83 20.81 -9.42
C ILE A 954 -30.32 21.12 -9.49
N LYS A 955 -31.03 20.95 -8.39
CA LYS A 955 -32.39 21.50 -8.25
C LYS A 955 -32.31 22.99 -7.94
N SER A 956 -32.78 23.84 -8.84
CA SER A 956 -32.92 25.27 -8.53
C SER A 956 -34.03 25.48 -7.50
N LEU A 957 -33.67 26.01 -6.34
CA LEU A 957 -34.62 26.33 -5.27
C LEU A 957 -35.41 27.62 -5.61
N PRO A 958 -36.63 27.79 -5.06
CA PRO A 958 -37.38 29.03 -5.19
C PRO A 958 -36.59 30.27 -4.73
N GLN A 959 -36.75 31.40 -5.43
CA GLN A 959 -35.97 32.62 -5.15
C GLN A 959 -36.22 33.19 -3.75
N GLU A 960 -37.40 32.96 -3.18
CA GLU A 960 -37.74 33.36 -1.79
C GLU A 960 -36.79 32.78 -0.73
N TRP A 961 -36.10 31.67 -1.03
CA TRP A 961 -35.11 31.08 -0.14
C TRP A 961 -33.78 31.83 -0.06
N LEU A 962 -33.57 32.87 -0.87
CA LEU A 962 -32.39 33.70 -0.72
C LEU A 962 -32.66 35.12 -1.21
N TRP A 963 -32.51 36.06 -0.29
CA TRP A 963 -32.51 37.48 -0.59
C TRP A 963 -31.18 38.12 -0.19
N CYS A 964 -30.66 38.99 -1.03
CA CYS A 964 -29.48 39.80 -0.75
C CYS A 964 -29.71 41.21 -1.35
N GLU A 965 -29.37 42.24 -0.57
CA GLU A 965 -29.57 43.63 -0.95
C GLU A 965 -28.85 43.99 -2.26
N THR A 966 -27.69 43.41 -2.52
CA THR A 966 -26.91 43.69 -3.72
C THR A 966 -27.59 43.22 -5.01
N TRP A 967 -28.34 42.11 -5.01
CA TRP A 967 -28.84 41.50 -6.26
C TRP A 967 -30.37 41.45 -6.38
N CYS A 968 -31.09 41.45 -5.27
CA CYS A 968 -32.54 41.36 -5.23
C CYS A 968 -33.16 42.75 -5.02
N ASP A 969 -34.34 43.00 -5.58
CA ASP A 969 -35.10 44.24 -5.35
C ASP A 969 -35.65 44.32 -3.91
N ASP A 970 -36.05 45.51 -3.47
CA ASP A 970 -36.52 45.72 -2.09
C ASP A 970 -37.94 45.16 -1.86
N GLU A 971 -38.75 45.00 -2.90
CA GLU A 971 -40.11 44.44 -2.80
C GLU A 971 -40.09 42.95 -2.43
N SER A 972 -39.17 42.20 -3.03
CA SER A 972 -38.96 40.75 -2.81
C SER A 972 -38.49 40.44 -1.39
N LYS A 973 -37.87 41.40 -0.69
CA LYS A 973 -37.45 41.27 0.71
C LYS A 973 -38.61 40.90 1.64
N LYS A 974 -39.83 41.35 1.33
CA LYS A 974 -41.05 41.04 2.13
C LYS A 974 -41.41 39.56 2.12
N LYS A 975 -41.04 38.84 1.06
CA LYS A 975 -41.29 37.40 0.88
C LYS A 975 -40.04 36.55 1.15
N ALA A 976 -38.93 37.17 1.55
CA ALA A 976 -37.67 36.49 1.77
C ALA A 976 -37.72 35.59 3.01
N LYS A 977 -37.42 34.31 2.81
CA LYS A 977 -37.32 33.28 3.84
C LYS A 977 -35.96 33.27 4.52
N THR A 978 -34.91 33.59 3.78
CA THR A 978 -33.58 33.87 4.35
C THR A 978 -32.96 35.10 3.70
N ILE A 979 -32.09 35.76 4.45
CA ILE A 979 -31.37 36.96 4.02
C ILE A 979 -29.87 36.71 4.16
N ASP A 980 -29.14 36.86 3.06
CA ASP A 980 -27.69 36.77 2.98
C ASP A 980 -27.04 38.15 2.99
N LEU A 981 -26.01 38.32 3.83
CA LEU A 981 -25.24 39.56 3.96
C LEU A 981 -24.07 39.59 2.97
N CYS A 982 -24.46 39.55 1.71
CA CYS A 982 -23.60 39.61 0.54
C CYS A 982 -22.75 40.88 0.47
N ASN A 983 -21.57 40.76 -0.12
CA ASN A 983 -20.72 41.93 -0.38
C ASN A 983 -21.31 42.80 -1.51
N ASN A 984 -21.19 44.12 -1.37
CA ASN A 984 -21.65 45.06 -2.38
C ASN A 984 -20.44 45.60 -3.18
N PRO A 985 -20.38 45.39 -4.50
CA PRO A 985 -19.25 45.87 -5.31
C PRO A 985 -19.21 47.39 -5.47
N LYS A 986 -20.31 48.12 -5.20
CA LYS A 986 -20.38 49.59 -5.29
C LYS A 986 -20.00 50.29 -3.97
N THR A 987 -20.05 49.60 -2.83
CA THR A 987 -19.88 50.22 -1.50
C THR A 987 -19.04 49.36 -0.56
N LYS A 988 -18.17 49.96 0.23
CA LYS A 988 -17.34 49.26 1.24
C LYS A 988 -17.92 49.32 2.66
N GLU A 989 -19.24 49.16 2.79
CA GLU A 989 -19.89 49.16 4.11
C GLU A 989 -19.47 47.91 4.92
N PRO A 990 -19.04 48.04 6.19
CA PRO A 990 -18.72 46.89 7.04
C PRO A 990 -19.94 46.00 7.30
N LYS A 991 -19.76 44.66 7.28
CA LYS A 991 -20.85 43.68 7.44
C LYS A 991 -21.72 43.90 8.69
N LEU A 992 -21.14 44.30 9.82
CA LEU A 992 -21.92 44.57 11.05
C LEU A 992 -22.88 45.76 10.90
N LYS A 993 -22.46 46.81 10.19
CA LYS A 993 -23.34 47.97 9.91
C LYS A 993 -24.44 47.59 8.93
N ALA A 994 -24.07 46.84 7.89
CA ALA A 994 -25.03 46.31 6.92
C ALA A 994 -26.07 45.41 7.60
N ALA A 995 -25.64 44.51 8.49
CA ALA A 995 -26.54 43.61 9.23
C ALA A 995 -27.62 44.36 10.02
N ALA A 996 -27.21 45.33 10.84
CA ALA A 996 -28.14 46.12 11.66
C ALA A 996 -29.07 47.01 10.83
N ARG A 997 -28.63 47.49 9.67
CA ARG A 997 -29.42 48.31 8.75
C ARG A 997 -30.41 47.48 7.93
N ILE A 998 -29.96 46.34 7.41
CA ILE A 998 -30.74 45.48 6.50
C ILE A 998 -31.76 44.67 7.28
N VAL A 999 -31.42 44.17 8.47
CA VAL A 999 -32.24 43.24 9.24
C VAL A 999 -32.45 43.80 10.66
N PRO A 1000 -33.55 44.53 10.92
CA PRO A 1000 -33.78 45.17 12.22
C PRO A 1000 -33.73 44.20 13.41
N GLU A 1001 -34.27 42.99 13.25
CA GLU A 1001 -34.28 41.96 14.31
C GLU A 1001 -32.89 41.38 14.64
N TRP A 1002 -31.88 41.66 13.81
CA TRP A 1002 -30.50 41.23 14.06
C TRP A 1002 -29.96 41.80 15.38
N VAL A 1003 -30.34 43.05 15.71
CA VAL A 1003 -29.91 43.75 16.93
C VAL A 1003 -30.47 43.06 18.18
N ASP A 1004 -31.68 42.52 18.09
CA ASP A 1004 -32.34 41.81 19.19
C ASP A 1004 -31.65 40.47 19.46
N TYR A 1005 -31.38 39.68 18.41
CA TYR A 1005 -30.65 38.41 18.51
C TYR A 1005 -29.25 38.60 19.07
N ASP A 1006 -28.51 39.58 18.56
CA ASP A 1006 -27.16 39.90 19.04
C ASP A 1006 -27.16 40.32 20.51
N SER A 1007 -28.13 41.13 20.93
CA SER A 1007 -28.28 41.57 22.32
C SER A 1007 -28.60 40.40 23.26
N GLU A 1008 -29.44 39.46 22.83
CA GLU A 1008 -29.77 38.26 23.61
C GLU A 1008 -28.55 37.34 23.80
N ILE A 1009 -27.79 37.10 22.73
CA ILE A 1009 -26.58 36.27 22.77
C ILE A 1009 -25.51 36.93 23.65
N ARG A 1010 -25.33 38.26 23.55
CA ARG A 1010 -24.39 39.00 24.40
C ARG A 1010 -24.73 38.89 25.88
N LYS A 1011 -26.01 39.04 26.26
CA LYS A 1011 -26.47 38.86 27.64
C LYS A 1011 -26.19 37.44 28.15
N LEU A 1012 -26.40 36.43 27.30
CA LEU A 1012 -26.09 35.05 27.64
C LEU A 1012 -24.59 34.85 27.90
N ILE A 1013 -23.73 35.36 27.02
CA ILE A 1013 -22.27 35.22 27.17
C ILE A 1013 -21.80 35.90 28.47
N GLN A 1014 -22.29 37.11 28.75
CA GLN A 1014 -21.99 37.81 30.01
C GLN A 1014 -22.44 37.02 31.24
N GLN A 1015 -23.56 36.29 31.16
CA GLN A 1015 -24.00 35.43 32.25
C GLN A 1015 -23.08 34.23 32.43
N ILE A 1016 -22.69 33.56 31.34
CA ILE A 1016 -21.75 32.42 31.37
C ILE A 1016 -20.39 32.85 31.94
N GLU A 1017 -19.89 34.02 31.55
CA GLU A 1017 -18.63 34.57 32.07
C GLU A 1017 -18.70 34.90 33.56
N LYS A 1018 -19.85 35.34 34.07
CA LYS A 1018 -20.07 35.55 35.51
C LYS A 1018 -20.14 34.22 36.25
N ASP A 1019 -20.86 33.25 35.70
CA ASP A 1019 -21.02 31.91 36.30
C ASP A 1019 -19.70 31.13 36.31
N LYS A 1020 -18.77 31.38 35.38
CA LYS A 1020 -17.41 30.80 35.38
C LYS A 1020 -16.46 31.46 36.40
N LYS A 1021 -16.75 32.69 36.84
CA LYS A 1021 -15.91 33.47 37.78
C LYS A 1021 -16.30 33.28 39.24
N ASN A 1022 -17.52 32.81 39.49
CA ASN A 1022 -18.02 32.37 40.80
C ASN A 1022 -17.83 30.86 40.94
#